data_AF-A0A367K5T1-F1
#
_entry.id   AF-A0A367K5T1-F1
#
_cell.length_a   1.000
_cell.length_b   1.000
_cell.length_c   1.000
_cell.angle_alpha   90.00
_cell.angle_beta   90.00
_cell.angle_gamma   90.00
#
_symmetry.space_group_name_H-M   'P 1'
#
loop_
_entity.id
_entity.type
_entity.pdbx_description
1 polymer ?
#
loop_
_entity_poly.entity_id
_entity_poly.type
_entity_poly.pdbx_seq_one_letter_code
_entity_poly.pdbx_strand_id
1 'polypeptide(L)'
;MVIGNLADCDQYVDPSTDKPSFKSPEKGSTSFYDCLDPLVYESYANEPREEDEPLYKFTSFLSTPPILFVVLENRSKSNYDYRIDTTIYLDRYMHHNKEWALEEFRKVHDYHADIRQSQKEIDKLEGSVHSISKRDLLHHAIDYFKEKKTIDQDVETVQYVLENIKQKMAEKAEQLESLLNEKKKQVYSIFNRDDMKKCPYHLRATFHHDGKSGHGHHWAYIWVEAKEKDIPDEGSWYKFCDALVTPATEQDILDDPFPPFAFAYVDASIPTFSNDQLSACTPSELKEFIKLDNTEFEHEIASHINSNNVSYPIEDDSWFTEKTEEYQIEQVAPDDLNSVGTAVGQSNTDEPSSIQTFTGQGFSKLKALTNQRIVEVSAYPCDDFRLLANFETFLARTQHHLNLEHLYLLYSNQNDDFNKDDVNVEASKTDEDLKFAWKQYELYLSIGQLVVKALHLFINRDYQAALQALLDTKRAEASWKTQFVLDMDAYNAYSGINTISFNPVIETYGKKCLEILNKAAYAKASNVSYRSRGLDDALQLARQALVIIEPEAITTDSTYGSLRELWLSFGEQEGVHLTEEQEHLLNTLVLTYLEGQSGQGVNEMSRRESPALSTNNNKDDNVPLWQQYKDARLQADSLLKSL
;
A
#
# COMPACT_ATOMS: atom_id res chain seq x y z
N MET A 1 -5.01 -8.97 13.94
CA MET A 1 -3.73 -9.69 14.12
C MET A 1 -3.21 -10.03 12.74
N VAL A 2 -1.98 -9.64 12.41
CA VAL A 2 -1.39 -9.86 11.09
C VAL A 2 -0.50 -11.09 11.15
N ILE A 3 -0.69 -12.03 10.22
CA ILE A 3 0.15 -13.23 10.12
C ILE A 3 0.61 -13.38 8.67
N GLY A 4 1.91 -13.29 8.42
CA GLY A 4 2.49 -13.37 7.08
C GLY A 4 2.96 -14.77 6.74
N ASN A 5 2.82 -15.19 5.48
CA ASN A 5 3.45 -16.39 4.92
C ASN A 5 4.51 -15.90 3.92
N LEU A 6 5.80 -16.07 4.20
CA LEU A 6 6.87 -15.50 3.38
C LEU A 6 7.31 -16.49 2.29
N ALA A 7 6.74 -16.34 1.10
CA ALA A 7 7.30 -16.87 -0.13
C ALA A 7 8.03 -15.76 -0.91
N ASP A 8 9.31 -16.02 -1.19
CA ASP A 8 10.26 -15.35 -2.08
C ASP A 8 10.45 -13.82 -1.95
N CYS A 9 11.50 -13.45 -1.20
CA CYS A 9 12.30 -12.27 -1.53
C CYS A 9 13.51 -12.75 -2.35
N ASP A 10 13.59 -12.30 -3.59
CA ASP A 10 14.79 -12.43 -4.43
C ASP A 10 16.01 -11.91 -3.68
N GLN A 11 17.10 -12.67 -3.78
CA GLN A 11 18.40 -12.35 -3.23
C GLN A 11 18.94 -11.06 -3.87
N TYR A 12 19.02 -9.98 -3.09
CA TYR A 12 20.09 -9.01 -3.24
C TYR A 12 20.87 -8.95 -1.93
N VAL A 13 22.07 -9.53 -1.97
CA VAL A 13 23.04 -9.52 -0.88
C VAL A 13 23.72 -8.16 -0.89
N ASP A 14 23.49 -7.33 0.13
CA ASP A 14 24.37 -6.22 0.48
C ASP A 14 25.05 -6.52 1.83
N PRO A 15 26.39 -6.67 1.90
CA PRO A 15 27.07 -7.17 3.08
C PRO A 15 27.51 -6.02 4.00
N SER A 16 26.57 -5.32 4.63
CA SER A 16 26.79 -4.65 5.92
C SER A 16 25.55 -3.87 6.34
N THR A 17 24.72 -4.42 7.21
CA THR A 17 24.06 -3.68 8.30
C THR A 17 23.31 -4.67 9.20
N ASP A 18 23.66 -4.65 10.48
CA ASP A 18 22.88 -5.28 11.54
C ASP A 18 21.51 -4.58 11.67
N LYS A 19 20.47 -5.22 11.12
CA LYS A 19 19.09 -5.05 11.56
C LYS A 19 18.60 -6.38 12.12
N PRO A 20 17.79 -6.40 13.19
CA PRO A 20 17.25 -7.62 13.74
C PRO A 20 16.35 -8.27 12.68
N SER A 21 16.82 -9.35 12.07
CA SER A 21 16.02 -10.15 11.14
C SER A 21 14.91 -10.81 11.95
N PHE A 22 13.66 -10.40 11.73
CA PHE A 22 12.52 -11.25 12.06
C PHE A 22 12.70 -12.54 11.26
N LYS A 23 12.91 -13.68 11.93
CA LYS A 23 12.94 -14.97 11.24
C LYS A 23 11.56 -15.19 10.62
N SER A 24 11.56 -15.16 9.30
CA SER A 24 10.41 -15.47 8.47
C SER A 24 9.83 -16.85 8.85
N PRO A 25 8.49 -17.03 8.88
CA PRO A 25 7.91 -18.36 8.93
C PRO A 25 8.46 -19.21 7.78
N GLU A 26 8.79 -20.47 8.07
CA GLU A 26 9.33 -21.42 7.09
C GLU A 26 8.40 -21.51 5.88
N LYS A 27 8.95 -21.60 4.66
CA LYS A 27 8.18 -21.74 3.42
C LYS A 27 7.09 -22.82 3.58
N GLY A 28 5.83 -22.42 3.51
CA GLY A 28 4.69 -23.35 3.47
C GLY A 28 3.93 -23.54 4.79
N SER A 29 3.75 -22.51 5.62
CA SER A 29 2.81 -22.60 6.75
C SER A 29 1.39 -22.82 6.22
N THR A 30 0.80 -23.98 6.54
CA THR A 30 -0.49 -24.43 5.96
C THR A 30 -1.69 -24.22 6.87
N SER A 31 -1.52 -23.75 8.11
CA SER A 31 -2.61 -23.60 9.08
C SER A 31 -2.44 -22.39 9.99
N PHE A 32 -3.50 -22.04 10.73
CA PHE A 32 -3.46 -20.92 11.69
C PHE A 32 -2.34 -21.11 12.74
N TYR A 33 -2.19 -22.32 13.26
CA TYR A 33 -1.19 -22.62 14.29
C TYR A 33 0.23 -22.61 13.71
N ASP A 34 0.45 -23.14 12.50
CA ASP A 34 1.77 -23.12 11.84
C ASP A 34 2.25 -21.68 11.56
N CYS A 35 1.30 -20.78 11.38
CA CYS A 35 1.51 -19.35 11.15
C CYS A 35 1.79 -18.59 12.46
N LEU A 36 1.12 -18.94 13.56
CA LEU A 36 1.22 -18.22 14.84
C LEU A 36 2.31 -18.76 15.78
N ASP A 37 2.52 -20.07 15.82
CA ASP A 37 3.47 -20.72 16.74
C ASP A 37 4.90 -20.13 16.66
N PRO A 38 5.47 -19.83 15.47
CA PRO A 38 6.79 -19.21 15.35
C PRO A 38 6.86 -17.77 15.90
N LEU A 39 5.74 -17.04 15.90
CA LEU A 39 5.66 -15.68 16.45
C LEU A 39 5.56 -15.70 17.99
N VAL A 40 5.07 -16.82 18.53
CA VAL A 40 4.85 -17.02 19.96
C VAL A 40 6.10 -17.53 20.66
N TYR A 41 6.80 -18.50 20.08
CA TYR A 41 7.99 -19.10 20.67
C TYR A 41 9.17 -19.10 19.70
N GLU A 42 10.27 -18.47 20.11
CA GLU A 42 11.54 -18.48 19.37
C GLU A 42 12.68 -18.91 20.30
N SER A 43 13.46 -19.91 19.87
CA SER A 43 14.63 -20.39 20.59
C SER A 43 15.90 -19.87 19.93
N TYR A 44 16.81 -19.31 20.74
CA TYR A 44 18.10 -18.79 20.29
C TYR A 44 19.26 -19.67 20.76
N ALA A 45 18.99 -20.83 21.37
CA ALA A 45 19.96 -21.65 22.11
C ALA A 45 21.24 -22.03 21.33
N ASN A 46 21.22 -21.95 19.99
CA ASN A 46 22.33 -22.34 19.12
C ASN A 46 23.07 -21.16 18.46
N GLU A 47 22.74 -19.91 18.81
CA GLU A 47 23.36 -18.70 18.22
C GLU A 47 24.48 -18.13 19.12
N PRO A 48 25.60 -17.65 18.53
CA PRO A 48 26.70 -17.04 19.29
C PRO A 48 26.23 -15.73 19.94
N ARG A 49 26.34 -15.63 21.28
CA ARG A 49 25.74 -14.54 22.07
C ARG A 49 26.59 -14.09 23.25
N GLU A 50 26.33 -12.87 23.73
CA GLU A 50 26.86 -12.31 24.98
C GLU A 50 26.21 -12.97 26.21
N GLU A 51 26.91 -13.04 27.34
CA GLU A 51 26.55 -13.86 28.51
C GLU A 51 25.18 -13.53 29.16
N ASP A 52 24.60 -12.35 28.88
CA ASP A 52 23.40 -11.82 29.55
C ASP A 52 22.10 -11.88 28.69
N GLU A 53 22.13 -12.40 27.46
CA GLU A 53 20.94 -12.44 26.60
C GLU A 53 20.01 -13.65 26.88
N PRO A 54 18.67 -13.46 26.84
CA PRO A 54 17.71 -14.52 27.14
C PRO A 54 17.76 -15.65 26.10
N LEU A 55 17.81 -16.91 26.57
CA LEU A 55 17.91 -18.11 25.72
C LEU A 55 16.72 -18.35 24.78
N TYR A 56 15.57 -17.74 25.05
CA TYR A 56 14.33 -17.89 24.30
C TYR A 56 13.47 -16.63 24.42
N LYS A 57 12.56 -16.45 23.46
CA LYS A 57 11.47 -15.47 23.49
C LYS A 57 10.14 -16.20 23.53
N PHE A 58 9.28 -15.84 24.48
CA PHE A 58 7.93 -16.39 24.59
C PHE A 58 6.89 -15.28 24.78
N THR A 59 5.93 -15.20 23.87
CA THR A 59 4.87 -14.20 23.85
C THR A 59 3.53 -14.85 24.21
N SER A 60 2.73 -14.21 25.05
CA SER A 60 1.41 -14.73 25.45
C SER A 60 0.36 -13.63 25.46
N PHE A 61 -0.90 -13.95 25.15
CA PHE A 61 -2.02 -13.04 25.22
C PHE A 61 -2.50 -12.86 26.67
N LEU A 62 -2.53 -11.60 27.14
CA LEU A 62 -3.10 -11.26 28.45
C LEU A 62 -4.64 -11.33 28.44
N SER A 63 -5.23 -10.94 27.30
CA SER A 63 -6.66 -10.96 27.04
C SER A 63 -6.89 -11.07 25.54
N THR A 64 -7.99 -11.70 25.14
CA THR A 64 -8.41 -11.81 23.73
C THR A 64 -9.66 -10.99 23.48
N PRO A 65 -9.77 -10.33 22.30
CA PRO A 65 -10.98 -9.62 21.94
C PRO A 65 -12.13 -10.59 21.64
N PRO A 66 -13.40 -10.23 21.88
CA PRO A 66 -14.56 -11.05 21.53
C PRO A 66 -14.61 -11.45 20.06
N ILE A 67 -14.12 -10.56 19.18
CA ILE A 67 -13.97 -10.80 17.75
C ILE A 67 -12.48 -10.70 17.43
N LEU A 68 -11.92 -11.80 16.92
CA LEU A 68 -10.54 -11.91 16.47
C LEU A 68 -10.49 -11.79 14.95
N PHE A 69 -9.92 -10.69 14.47
CA PHE A 69 -9.57 -10.52 13.06
C PHE A 69 -8.16 -11.02 12.78
N VAL A 70 -8.04 -11.94 11.83
CA VAL A 70 -6.77 -12.50 11.33
C VAL A 70 -6.59 -12.06 9.89
N VAL A 71 -5.46 -11.41 9.58
CA VAL A 71 -5.13 -10.92 8.23
C VAL A 71 -3.93 -11.69 7.71
N LEU A 72 -4.03 -12.20 6.49
CA LEU A 72 -2.96 -12.92 5.80
C LEU A 72 -2.25 -12.02 4.79
N GLU A 73 -0.97 -11.75 5.07
CA GLU A 73 -0.10 -10.95 4.20
C GLU A 73 0.71 -11.83 3.24
N ASN A 74 1.00 -11.27 2.05
CA ASN A 74 1.83 -11.83 0.97
C ASN A 74 1.20 -12.98 0.15
N ARG A 75 0.23 -12.63 -0.68
CA ARG A 75 -0.52 -13.52 -1.59
C ARG A 75 0.14 -13.64 -2.95
N SER A 76 1.33 -14.23 -3.03
CA SER A 76 1.89 -14.57 -4.35
C SER A 76 1.02 -15.66 -4.99
N LYS A 77 0.60 -15.47 -6.25
CA LYS A 77 -0.30 -16.39 -6.99
C LYS A 77 0.23 -17.82 -7.18
N SER A 78 1.45 -18.13 -6.75
CA SER A 78 2.04 -19.46 -6.82
C SER A 78 1.75 -20.25 -5.55
N ASN A 79 0.79 -21.17 -5.64
CA ASN A 79 0.39 -22.15 -4.61
C ASN A 79 0.04 -21.59 -3.24
N TYR A 80 -1.21 -21.15 -3.12
CA TYR A 80 -1.82 -20.89 -1.82
C TYR A 80 -2.43 -22.19 -1.27
N ASP A 81 -1.73 -22.85 -0.34
CA ASP A 81 -2.17 -24.08 0.34
C ASP A 81 -2.40 -23.81 1.83
N TYR A 82 -3.23 -22.81 2.14
CA TYR A 82 -3.63 -22.50 3.52
C TYR A 82 -4.97 -23.14 3.83
N ARG A 83 -4.99 -24.00 4.83
CA ARG A 83 -6.18 -24.66 5.35
C ARG A 83 -6.94 -23.73 6.29
N ILE A 84 -8.20 -23.51 5.99
CA ILE A 84 -9.11 -22.74 6.84
C ILE A 84 -9.59 -23.64 7.99
N ASP A 85 -9.35 -23.22 9.22
CA ASP A 85 -9.86 -23.89 10.42
C ASP A 85 -11.20 -23.24 10.84
N THR A 86 -12.28 -24.02 10.89
CA THR A 86 -13.60 -23.53 11.32
C THR A 86 -13.66 -23.16 12.80
N THR A 87 -12.86 -23.83 13.62
CA THR A 87 -12.73 -23.53 15.06
C THR A 87 -11.26 -23.53 15.45
N ILE A 88 -10.82 -22.43 16.06
CA ILE A 88 -9.49 -22.29 16.63
C ILE A 88 -9.57 -22.22 18.15
N TYR A 89 -8.52 -22.70 18.83
CA TYR A 89 -8.42 -22.73 20.28
C TYR A 89 -7.21 -21.91 20.72
N LEU A 90 -7.46 -20.84 21.47
CA LEU A 90 -6.41 -19.90 21.86
C LEU A 90 -5.72 -20.28 23.18
N ASP A 91 -6.15 -21.35 23.85
CA ASP A 91 -5.67 -21.80 25.15
C ASP A 91 -4.14 -21.86 25.26
N ARG A 92 -3.46 -22.32 24.20
CA ARG A 92 -2.00 -22.46 24.17
C ARG A 92 -1.25 -21.12 24.12
N TYR A 93 -1.95 -20.03 23.83
CA TYR A 93 -1.40 -18.67 23.72
C TYR A 93 -1.76 -17.79 24.92
N MET A 94 -2.69 -18.23 25.78
CA MET A 94 -3.15 -17.43 26.91
C MET A 94 -2.14 -17.35 28.05
N HIS A 95 -2.01 -16.17 28.66
CA HIS A 95 -1.03 -15.92 29.72
C HIS A 95 -1.23 -16.81 30.95
N HIS A 96 -2.48 -17.14 31.29
CA HIS A 96 -2.77 -18.02 32.44
C HIS A 96 -2.22 -19.45 32.25
N ASN A 97 -1.95 -19.87 31.00
CA ASN A 97 -1.36 -21.17 30.67
C ASN A 97 0.14 -21.08 30.34
N LYS A 98 0.78 -19.92 30.55
CA LYS A 98 2.14 -19.62 30.07
C LYS A 98 3.19 -20.66 30.48
N GLU A 99 3.23 -21.05 31.76
CA GLU A 99 4.28 -21.96 32.27
C GLU A 99 4.21 -23.33 31.59
N TRP A 100 2.99 -23.87 31.49
CA TRP A 100 2.73 -25.13 30.80
C TRP A 100 2.99 -25.01 29.30
N ALA A 101 2.48 -23.96 28.66
CA ALA A 101 2.60 -23.75 27.22
C ALA A 101 4.08 -23.67 26.82
N LEU A 102 4.89 -22.96 27.59
CA LEU A 102 6.33 -22.85 27.35
C LEU A 102 7.03 -24.23 27.35
N GLU A 103 6.66 -25.13 28.27
CA GLU A 103 7.24 -26.47 28.31
C GLU A 103 6.87 -27.29 27.06
N GLU A 104 5.61 -27.21 26.63
CA GLU A 104 5.15 -27.91 25.43
C GLU A 104 5.74 -27.32 24.14
N PHE A 105 5.85 -25.99 24.03
CA PHE A 105 6.51 -25.35 22.89
C PHE A 105 7.99 -25.72 22.78
N ARG A 106 8.68 -25.95 23.91
CA ARG A 106 10.05 -26.50 23.90
C ARG A 106 10.08 -27.92 23.34
N LYS A 107 9.16 -28.79 23.76
CA LYS A 107 9.05 -30.15 23.22
C LYS A 107 8.78 -30.15 21.72
N VAL A 108 7.88 -29.28 21.25
CA VAL A 108 7.57 -29.12 19.83
C VAL A 108 8.80 -28.65 19.05
N HIS A 109 9.53 -27.67 19.58
CA HIS A 109 10.76 -27.19 18.96
C HIS A 109 11.82 -28.30 18.83
N ASP A 110 11.99 -29.11 19.87
CA ASP A 110 12.91 -30.26 19.83
C ASP A 110 12.46 -31.31 18.82
N TYR A 111 11.16 -31.60 18.73
CA TYR A 111 10.62 -32.49 17.71
C TYR A 111 10.77 -31.93 16.30
N HIS A 112 10.62 -30.62 16.09
CA HIS A 112 10.89 -29.98 14.80
C HIS A 112 12.38 -30.06 14.42
N ALA A 113 13.29 -29.95 15.40
CA ALA A 113 14.72 -30.18 15.17
C ALA A 113 15.00 -31.63 14.76
N ASP A 114 14.41 -32.61 15.45
CA ASP A 114 14.49 -34.04 15.09
C ASP A 114 13.96 -34.29 13.67
N ILE A 115 12.78 -33.74 13.34
CA ILE A 115 12.15 -33.88 12.01
C ILE A 115 13.07 -33.32 10.92
N ARG A 116 13.63 -32.11 11.11
CA ARG A 116 14.56 -31.49 10.16
C ARG A 116 15.83 -32.33 9.98
N GLN A 117 16.35 -32.91 11.07
CA GLN A 117 17.51 -33.79 11.01
C GLN A 117 17.21 -35.10 10.26
N SER A 118 16.08 -35.76 10.57
CA SER A 118 15.66 -36.98 9.88
C SER A 118 15.41 -36.72 8.38
N GLN A 119 14.75 -35.61 8.03
CA GLN A 119 14.52 -35.24 6.63
C GLN A 119 15.85 -35.03 5.89
N LYS A 120 16.80 -34.31 6.48
CA LYS A 120 18.13 -34.10 5.90
C LYS A 120 18.90 -35.42 5.70
N GLU A 121 18.73 -36.39 6.60
CA GLU A 121 19.32 -37.72 6.42
C GLU A 121 18.65 -38.51 5.30
N ILE A 122 17.32 -38.44 5.16
CA ILE A 122 16.57 -39.04 4.05
C ILE A 122 17.01 -38.40 2.73
N ASP A 123 17.03 -37.08 2.63
CA ASP A 123 17.47 -36.34 1.44
C ASP A 123 18.92 -36.69 1.07
N LYS A 124 19.79 -36.96 2.06
CA LYS A 124 21.17 -37.39 1.79
C LYS A 124 21.25 -38.82 1.25
N LEU A 125 20.33 -39.70 1.67
CA LEU A 125 20.20 -41.06 1.16
C LEU A 125 19.61 -41.08 -0.25
N GLU A 126 18.68 -40.18 -0.54
CA GLU A 126 18.03 -40.04 -1.85
C GLU A 126 18.83 -39.17 -2.84
N GLY A 127 19.68 -38.30 -2.31
CA GLY A 127 20.36 -37.23 -3.02
C GLY A 127 21.18 -37.69 -4.22
N SER A 128 21.23 -36.82 -5.21
CA SER A 128 21.73 -37.11 -6.55
C SER A 128 23.24 -36.89 -6.71
N VAL A 129 23.89 -37.76 -7.47
CA VAL A 129 25.17 -37.47 -8.13
C VAL A 129 24.87 -37.34 -9.62
N HIS A 130 24.99 -36.13 -10.18
CA HIS A 130 24.75 -35.86 -11.61
C HIS A 130 23.37 -36.30 -12.16
N SER A 131 22.28 -35.91 -11.47
CA SER A 131 20.88 -36.17 -11.83
C SER A 131 20.37 -37.62 -11.68
N ILE A 132 21.16 -38.52 -11.09
CA ILE A 132 20.75 -39.90 -10.77
C ILE A 132 20.75 -40.09 -9.25
N SER A 133 19.69 -40.66 -8.67
CA SER A 133 19.61 -40.96 -7.23
C SER A 133 20.67 -42.01 -6.84
N LYS A 134 21.26 -41.92 -5.64
CA LYS A 134 22.16 -42.97 -5.12
C LYS A 134 21.49 -44.34 -5.09
N ARG A 135 20.18 -44.38 -4.85
CA ARG A 135 19.38 -45.62 -4.90
C ARG A 135 19.30 -46.17 -6.31
N ASP A 136 19.12 -45.31 -7.31
CA ASP A 136 19.06 -45.71 -8.72
C ASP A 136 20.42 -46.16 -9.21
N LEU A 137 21.50 -45.44 -8.86
CA LEU A 137 22.87 -45.84 -9.20
C LEU A 137 23.22 -47.21 -8.64
N LEU A 138 22.79 -47.50 -7.40
CA LEU A 138 23.00 -48.80 -6.76
C LEU A 138 22.18 -49.90 -7.47
N HIS A 139 20.95 -49.61 -7.91
CA HIS A 139 20.16 -50.54 -8.72
C HIS A 139 20.85 -50.84 -10.06
N HIS A 140 21.25 -49.81 -10.80
CA HIS A 140 21.95 -49.97 -12.09
C HIS A 140 23.28 -50.73 -11.93
N ALA A 141 24.02 -50.50 -10.84
CA ALA A 141 25.24 -51.23 -10.55
C ALA A 141 24.96 -52.73 -10.30
N ILE A 142 23.94 -53.05 -9.50
CA ILE A 142 23.53 -54.43 -9.24
C ILE A 142 23.07 -55.11 -10.53
N ASP A 143 22.29 -54.42 -11.36
CA ASP A 143 21.78 -54.96 -12.62
C ASP A 143 22.91 -55.21 -13.63
N TYR A 144 23.88 -54.30 -13.73
CA TYR A 144 25.09 -54.48 -14.54
C TYR A 144 25.89 -55.73 -14.14
N PHE A 145 26.07 -55.97 -12.83
CA PHE A 145 26.76 -57.16 -12.35
C PHE A 145 25.94 -58.44 -12.52
N LYS A 146 24.60 -58.37 -12.50
CA LYS A 146 23.70 -59.51 -12.78
C LYS A 146 23.71 -59.92 -14.25
N GLU A 147 23.78 -58.95 -15.16
CA GLU A 147 23.83 -59.22 -16.61
C GLU A 147 25.18 -59.80 -17.05
N LYS A 148 26.26 -59.42 -16.36
CA LYS A 148 27.62 -59.87 -16.63
C LYS A 148 27.85 -61.28 -16.04
N LYS A 149 27.29 -62.31 -16.68
CA LYS A 149 27.53 -63.74 -16.40
C LYS A 149 28.98 -64.14 -16.68
N THR A 150 29.92 -63.74 -15.83
CA THR A 150 31.28 -64.29 -15.79
C THR A 150 31.50 -65.04 -14.49
N ILE A 151 32.06 -66.25 -14.59
CA ILE A 151 32.36 -67.17 -13.48
C ILE A 151 33.62 -66.66 -12.75
N ASP A 152 33.49 -65.49 -12.12
CA ASP A 152 34.58 -64.89 -11.35
C ASP A 152 34.07 -64.63 -9.93
N GLN A 153 34.74 -65.24 -8.95
CA GLN A 153 34.32 -65.20 -7.55
C GLN A 153 34.36 -63.77 -6.98
N ASP A 154 35.18 -62.91 -7.59
CA ASP A 154 35.25 -61.49 -7.27
C ASP A 154 33.96 -60.74 -7.69
N VAL A 155 33.25 -61.19 -8.74
CA VAL A 155 31.98 -60.57 -9.17
C VAL A 155 30.85 -60.94 -8.20
N GLU A 156 30.81 -62.19 -7.73
CA GLU A 156 29.81 -62.66 -6.77
C GLU A 156 29.95 -61.98 -5.39
N THR A 157 31.19 -61.77 -4.93
CA THR A 157 31.46 -61.04 -3.68
C THR A 157 31.06 -59.56 -3.78
N VAL A 158 31.36 -58.89 -4.90
CA VAL A 158 30.93 -57.51 -5.14
C VAL A 158 29.41 -57.41 -5.19
N GLN A 159 28.73 -58.35 -5.87
CA GLN A 159 27.26 -58.38 -5.91
C GLN A 159 26.66 -58.54 -4.50
N TYR A 160 27.18 -59.46 -3.69
CA TYR A 160 26.74 -59.66 -2.31
C TYR A 160 26.92 -58.40 -1.46
N VAL A 161 28.06 -57.70 -1.60
CA VAL A 161 28.32 -56.45 -0.89
C VAL A 161 27.33 -55.37 -1.32
N LEU A 162 27.05 -55.21 -2.62
CA LEU A 162 26.11 -54.22 -3.13
C LEU A 162 24.66 -54.50 -2.68
N GLU A 163 24.23 -55.76 -2.70
CA GLU A 163 22.90 -56.16 -2.22
C GLU A 163 22.75 -55.93 -0.70
N ASN A 164 23.79 -56.21 0.09
CA ASN A 164 23.80 -55.91 1.53
C ASN A 164 23.78 -54.41 1.81
N ILE A 165 24.49 -53.59 1.03
CA ILE A 165 24.45 -52.13 1.13
C ILE A 165 23.04 -51.62 0.78
N LYS A 166 22.42 -52.15 -0.28
CA LYS A 166 21.04 -51.82 -0.68
C LYS A 166 20.06 -52.11 0.45
N GLN A 167 20.14 -53.30 1.04
CA GLN A 167 19.26 -53.69 2.14
C GLN A 167 19.44 -52.75 3.35
N LYS A 168 20.68 -52.50 3.79
CA LYS A 168 20.96 -51.59 4.91
C LYS A 168 20.51 -50.17 4.66
N MET A 169 20.62 -49.68 3.42
CA MET A 169 20.12 -48.36 3.04
C MET A 169 18.60 -48.29 3.06
N ALA A 170 17.89 -49.33 2.62
CA ALA A 170 16.44 -49.41 2.68
C ALA A 170 15.94 -49.48 4.12
N GLU A 171 16.52 -50.35 4.95
CA GLU A 171 16.19 -50.47 6.38
C GLU A 171 16.42 -49.15 7.12
N LYS A 172 17.53 -48.45 6.86
CA LYS A 172 17.81 -47.15 7.47
C LYS A 172 16.79 -46.09 7.03
N ALA A 173 16.40 -46.08 5.76
CA ALA A 173 15.41 -45.12 5.27
C ALA A 173 14.02 -45.36 5.89
N GLU A 174 13.58 -46.62 5.94
CA GLU A 174 12.31 -46.99 6.57
C GLU A 174 12.28 -46.62 8.06
N GLN A 175 13.38 -46.84 8.78
CA GLN A 175 13.51 -46.41 10.18
C GLN A 175 13.40 -44.88 10.34
N LEU A 176 14.08 -44.12 9.46
CA LEU A 176 14.02 -42.65 9.49
C LEU A 176 12.64 -42.12 9.14
N GLU A 177 11.97 -42.70 8.14
CA GLU A 177 10.60 -42.34 7.75
C GLU A 177 9.59 -42.66 8.87
N SER A 178 9.76 -43.81 9.53
CA SER A 178 8.94 -44.20 10.67
C SER A 178 9.10 -43.22 11.85
N LEU A 179 10.34 -42.88 12.19
CA LEU A 179 10.65 -41.91 13.24
C LEU A 179 10.12 -40.51 12.89
N LEU A 180 10.26 -40.09 11.65
CA LEU A 180 9.72 -38.82 11.16
C LEU A 180 8.18 -38.77 11.30
N ASN A 181 7.49 -39.84 10.90
CA ASN A 181 6.04 -39.94 11.04
C ASN A 181 5.59 -39.98 12.51
N GLU A 182 6.33 -40.67 13.36
CA GLU A 182 6.08 -40.71 14.80
C GLU A 182 6.20 -39.30 15.40
N LYS A 183 7.29 -38.59 15.11
CA LYS A 183 7.54 -37.24 15.61
C LYS A 183 6.50 -36.24 15.14
N LYS A 184 6.11 -36.29 13.85
CA LYS A 184 4.99 -35.48 13.33
C LYS A 184 3.70 -35.74 14.09
N LYS A 185 3.34 -37.01 14.35
CA LYS A 185 2.16 -37.36 15.16
C LYS A 185 2.26 -36.82 16.59
N GLN A 186 3.43 -36.90 17.20
CA GLN A 186 3.67 -36.36 18.54
C GLN A 186 3.43 -34.85 18.58
N VAL A 187 3.95 -34.09 17.61
CA VAL A 187 3.71 -32.63 17.47
C VAL A 187 2.21 -32.32 17.42
N TYR A 188 1.43 -33.00 16.57
CA TYR A 188 -0.02 -32.79 16.50
C TYR A 188 -0.74 -33.16 17.81
N SER A 189 -0.28 -34.19 18.51
CA SER A 189 -0.92 -34.67 19.73
C SER A 189 -0.69 -33.78 20.96
N ILE A 190 0.43 -33.03 21.00
CA ILE A 190 0.82 -32.20 22.16
C ILE A 190 -0.30 -31.20 22.51
N PHE A 191 -0.86 -30.54 21.51
CA PHE A 191 -1.88 -29.52 21.71
C PHE A 191 -3.31 -29.99 21.44
N ASN A 192 -3.51 -31.23 20.95
CA ASN A 192 -4.83 -31.80 20.74
C ASN A 192 -5.33 -32.55 21.99
N ARG A 193 -5.49 -31.80 23.08
CA ARG A 193 -5.99 -32.32 24.37
C ARG A 193 -7.24 -31.56 24.79
N ASP A 194 -8.09 -32.19 25.59
CA ASP A 194 -9.36 -31.59 26.02
C ASP A 194 -9.16 -30.38 26.95
N ASP A 195 -8.05 -30.35 27.70
CA ASP A 195 -7.68 -29.21 28.54
C ASP A 195 -7.23 -27.98 27.74
N MET A 196 -6.98 -28.13 26.44
CA MET A 196 -6.56 -27.10 25.48
C MET A 196 -7.69 -26.63 24.55
N LYS A 197 -8.94 -26.95 24.90
CA LYS A 197 -10.13 -26.61 24.10
C LYS A 197 -11.12 -25.72 24.85
N LYS A 198 -10.66 -24.94 25.83
CA LYS A 198 -11.54 -24.14 26.71
C LYS A 198 -11.79 -22.73 26.19
N CYS A 199 -10.96 -22.22 25.29
CA CYS A 199 -11.11 -20.92 24.63
C CYS A 199 -11.37 -21.08 23.12
N PRO A 200 -12.54 -21.63 22.71
CA PRO A 200 -12.92 -21.79 21.31
C PRO A 200 -13.34 -20.47 20.65
N TYR A 201 -12.87 -20.28 19.42
CA TYR A 201 -13.22 -19.19 18.53
C TYR A 201 -13.73 -19.79 17.22
N HIS A 202 -14.97 -19.49 16.86
CA HIS A 202 -15.63 -20.00 15.66
C HIS A 202 -15.48 -19.03 14.49
N LEU A 203 -15.18 -19.56 13.32
CA LEU A 203 -15.12 -18.77 12.09
C LEU A 203 -16.50 -18.22 11.76
N ARG A 204 -16.58 -16.90 11.54
CA ARG A 204 -17.83 -16.20 11.23
C ARG A 204 -17.83 -15.55 9.87
N ALA A 205 -16.68 -15.08 9.40
CA ALA A 205 -16.56 -14.53 8.06
C ALA A 205 -15.18 -14.79 7.44
N THR A 206 -15.17 -14.96 6.13
CA THR A 206 -13.96 -14.95 5.29
C THR A 206 -14.08 -13.81 4.29
N PHE A 207 -12.98 -13.09 4.05
CA PHE A 207 -12.96 -11.93 3.16
C PHE A 207 -12.06 -12.19 1.97
N HIS A 208 -12.54 -11.91 0.77
CA HIS A 208 -11.90 -12.23 -0.50
C HIS A 208 -11.84 -11.00 -1.41
N HIS A 209 -10.88 -10.98 -2.33
CA HIS A 209 -10.79 -9.97 -3.37
C HIS A 209 -10.08 -10.53 -4.61
N ASP A 210 -10.43 -10.04 -5.80
CA ASP A 210 -9.91 -10.54 -7.08
C ASP A 210 -8.72 -9.75 -7.66
N GLY A 211 -8.53 -8.51 -7.21
CA GLY A 211 -7.60 -7.61 -7.87
C GLY A 211 -6.23 -7.44 -7.19
N LYS A 212 -5.36 -6.68 -7.86
CA LYS A 212 -3.95 -6.45 -7.46
C LYS A 212 -3.80 -5.02 -6.94
N SER A 213 -3.10 -4.84 -5.82
CA SER A 213 -2.73 -3.52 -5.29
C SER A 213 -3.92 -2.56 -5.12
N GLY A 214 -4.92 -2.96 -4.31
CA GLY A 214 -6.03 -2.10 -3.86
C GLY A 214 -7.14 -1.84 -4.87
N HIS A 215 -7.05 -2.41 -6.08
CA HIS A 215 -8.12 -2.41 -7.08
C HIS A 215 -8.75 -3.81 -7.11
N GLY A 216 -10.08 -3.94 -7.28
CA GLY A 216 -10.78 -5.23 -7.38
C GLY A 216 -12.13 -5.26 -6.66
N HIS A 217 -12.96 -6.25 -6.99
CA HIS A 217 -14.20 -6.54 -6.27
C HIS A 217 -13.88 -7.23 -4.95
N HIS A 218 -14.63 -6.88 -3.92
CA HIS A 218 -14.51 -7.47 -2.59
C HIS A 218 -15.80 -8.21 -2.27
N TRP A 219 -15.66 -9.43 -1.76
CA TRP A 219 -16.80 -10.20 -1.27
C TRP A 219 -16.43 -10.89 0.02
N ALA A 220 -17.47 -11.27 0.77
CA ALA A 220 -17.30 -12.01 2.00
C ALA A 220 -18.24 -13.21 2.02
N TYR A 221 -17.77 -14.31 2.58
CA TYR A 221 -18.66 -15.37 3.04
C TYR A 221 -18.90 -15.15 4.52
N ILE A 222 -20.17 -15.05 4.91
CA ILE A 222 -20.56 -14.78 6.29
C ILE A 222 -21.52 -15.87 6.74
N TRP A 223 -21.28 -16.41 7.93
CA TRP A 223 -22.19 -17.35 8.56
C TRP A 223 -23.40 -16.57 9.10
N VAL A 224 -24.59 -16.98 8.70
CA VAL A 224 -25.85 -16.40 9.17
C VAL A 224 -26.57 -17.41 10.06
N GLU A 225 -27.03 -16.96 11.22
CA GLU A 225 -27.68 -17.83 12.20
C GLU A 225 -29.11 -18.18 11.80
N ALA A 226 -29.54 -19.38 12.21
CA ALA A 226 -30.84 -20.02 11.98
C ALA A 226 -32.12 -19.26 12.38
N LYS A 227 -32.02 -18.01 12.82
CA LYS A 227 -33.13 -17.28 13.45
C LYS A 227 -33.91 -16.40 12.48
N GLU A 228 -33.63 -16.50 11.18
CA GLU A 228 -34.44 -15.90 10.11
C GLU A 228 -35.34 -16.96 9.47
N LYS A 229 -36.55 -16.57 9.06
CA LYS A 229 -37.59 -17.48 8.57
C LYS A 229 -37.20 -18.27 7.31
N ASP A 230 -36.20 -17.79 6.58
CA ASP A 230 -35.74 -18.33 5.30
C ASP A 230 -34.38 -19.04 5.41
N ILE A 231 -33.85 -19.23 6.63
CA ILE A 231 -32.54 -19.85 6.91
C ILE A 231 -32.75 -21.21 7.60
N PRO A 232 -31.96 -22.25 7.26
CA PRO A 232 -32.02 -23.55 7.95
C PRO A 232 -31.84 -23.45 9.48
N ASP A 233 -32.45 -24.36 10.23
CA ASP A 233 -32.44 -24.41 11.71
C ASP A 233 -31.04 -24.46 12.37
N GLU A 234 -29.99 -24.76 11.60
CA GLU A 234 -28.60 -24.83 12.07
C GLU A 234 -27.77 -23.58 11.69
N GLY A 235 -28.30 -22.69 10.85
CA GLY A 235 -27.57 -21.59 10.22
C GLY A 235 -26.94 -22.03 8.90
N SER A 236 -26.53 -21.06 8.07
CA SER A 236 -25.89 -21.35 6.79
C SER A 236 -24.93 -20.24 6.35
N TRP A 237 -23.99 -20.60 5.47
CA TRP A 237 -23.10 -19.64 4.84
C TRP A 237 -23.81 -18.89 3.73
N TYR A 238 -23.52 -17.60 3.63
CA TYR A 238 -23.98 -16.76 2.53
C TYR A 238 -22.81 -15.98 1.96
N LYS A 239 -22.75 -15.87 0.63
CA LYS A 239 -21.83 -15.00 -0.09
C LYS A 239 -22.47 -13.63 -0.25
N PHE A 240 -21.81 -12.62 0.28
CA PHE A 240 -22.15 -11.21 0.15
C PHE A 240 -21.20 -10.59 -0.87
N CYS A 241 -21.72 -10.22 -2.03
CA CYS A 241 -20.99 -9.58 -3.11
C CYS A 241 -21.78 -8.37 -3.60
N ASP A 242 -21.43 -7.19 -3.11
CA ASP A 242 -22.13 -5.94 -3.37
C ASP A 242 -23.65 -6.05 -3.08
N ALA A 243 -24.51 -5.91 -4.10
CA ALA A 243 -25.97 -6.02 -3.96
C ALA A 243 -26.49 -7.47 -3.94
N LEU A 244 -25.63 -8.46 -4.26
CA LEU A 244 -26.02 -9.86 -4.37
C LEU A 244 -25.69 -10.63 -3.09
N VAL A 245 -26.72 -11.28 -2.55
CA VAL A 245 -26.60 -12.21 -1.42
C VAL A 245 -27.06 -13.58 -1.88
N THR A 246 -26.16 -14.56 -1.92
CA THR A 246 -26.47 -15.92 -2.38
C THR A 246 -26.09 -16.96 -1.32
N PRO A 247 -26.88 -18.04 -1.15
CA PRO A 247 -26.50 -19.13 -0.27
C PRO A 247 -25.18 -19.77 -0.74
N ALA A 248 -24.34 -20.16 0.21
CA ALA A 248 -23.05 -20.80 -0.03
C ALA A 248 -22.88 -22.00 0.90
N THR A 249 -21.99 -22.91 0.53
CA THR A 249 -21.55 -24.03 1.37
C THR A 249 -20.14 -23.79 1.89
N GLU A 250 -19.73 -24.52 2.93
CA GLU A 250 -18.34 -24.48 3.41
C GLU A 250 -17.35 -24.87 2.29
N GLN A 251 -17.73 -25.81 1.42
CA GLN A 251 -16.92 -26.23 0.28
C GLN A 251 -16.74 -25.10 -0.73
N ASP A 252 -17.76 -24.26 -0.96
CA ASP A 252 -17.64 -23.10 -1.88
C ASP A 252 -16.63 -22.06 -1.38
N ILE A 253 -16.44 -21.96 -0.06
CA ILE A 253 -15.42 -21.09 0.55
C ILE A 253 -14.02 -21.65 0.33
N LEU A 254 -13.88 -22.98 0.48
CA LEU A 254 -12.61 -23.69 0.31
C LEU A 254 -12.16 -23.77 -1.16
N ASP A 255 -13.12 -23.89 -2.08
CA ASP A 255 -12.89 -23.99 -3.52
C ASP A 255 -12.90 -22.62 -4.23
N ASP A 256 -13.06 -21.51 -3.49
CA ASP A 256 -13.05 -20.18 -4.08
C ASP A 256 -11.70 -19.95 -4.79
N PRO A 257 -11.70 -19.57 -6.09
CA PRO A 257 -10.46 -19.38 -6.85
C PRO A 257 -9.58 -18.26 -6.29
N PHE A 258 -10.13 -17.37 -5.46
CA PHE A 258 -9.39 -16.31 -4.79
C PHE A 258 -9.27 -16.61 -3.30
N PRO A 259 -8.05 -16.78 -2.77
CA PRO A 259 -7.87 -17.12 -1.36
C PRO A 259 -8.26 -15.98 -0.43
N PRO A 260 -8.80 -16.28 0.77
CA PRO A 260 -9.26 -15.27 1.72
C PRO A 260 -8.12 -14.43 2.30
N PHE A 261 -8.24 -13.09 2.34
CA PHE A 261 -7.25 -12.16 2.93
C PHE A 261 -7.42 -11.92 4.40
N ALA A 262 -8.63 -12.11 4.89
CA ALA A 262 -8.89 -11.99 6.29
C ALA A 262 -9.94 -13.01 6.73
N PHE A 263 -9.89 -13.30 8.03
CA PHE A 263 -10.86 -14.11 8.73
C PHE A 263 -11.36 -13.34 9.94
N ALA A 264 -12.66 -13.41 10.19
CA ALA A 264 -13.24 -13.00 11.46
C ALA A 264 -13.65 -14.24 12.25
N TYR A 265 -13.01 -14.42 13.40
CA TYR A 265 -13.35 -15.43 14.38
C TYR A 265 -14.06 -14.79 15.57
N VAL A 266 -15.03 -15.48 16.14
CA VAL A 266 -15.87 -14.98 17.23
C VAL A 266 -15.79 -15.96 18.40
N ASP A 267 -15.60 -15.43 19.60
CA ASP A 267 -15.56 -16.22 20.83
C ASP A 267 -16.90 -16.97 21.02
N ALA A 268 -16.84 -18.28 21.21
CA ALA A 268 -18.05 -19.12 21.33
C ALA A 268 -18.90 -18.78 22.57
N SER A 269 -18.33 -18.08 23.56
CA SER A 269 -19.06 -17.66 24.75
C SER A 269 -19.99 -16.45 24.53
N ILE A 270 -19.90 -15.79 23.38
CA ILE A 270 -20.71 -14.60 23.08
C ILE A 270 -22.18 -15.01 22.89
N PRO A 271 -23.12 -14.36 23.60
CA PRO A 271 -24.53 -14.68 23.48
C PRO A 271 -25.08 -14.29 22.11
N THR A 272 -25.93 -15.14 21.55
CA THR A 272 -26.64 -14.86 20.30
C THR A 272 -28.00 -14.24 20.59
N PHE A 273 -28.31 -13.15 19.89
CA PHE A 273 -29.58 -12.42 20.08
C PHE A 273 -30.63 -12.89 19.07
N SER A 274 -31.91 -12.90 19.46
CA SER A 274 -33.01 -13.15 18.51
C SER A 274 -33.42 -11.87 17.79
N ASN A 275 -34.09 -11.99 16.64
CA ASN A 275 -34.64 -10.84 15.91
C ASN A 275 -35.64 -10.06 16.78
N ASP A 276 -36.45 -10.74 17.61
CA ASP A 276 -37.34 -10.09 18.57
C ASP A 276 -36.58 -9.24 19.61
N GLN A 277 -35.42 -9.72 20.07
CA GLN A 277 -34.55 -8.95 20.98
C GLN A 277 -33.91 -7.76 20.27
N LEU A 278 -33.43 -7.96 19.03
CA LEU A 278 -32.85 -6.89 18.23
C LEU A 278 -33.89 -5.81 17.94
N SER A 279 -35.07 -6.20 17.45
CA SER A 279 -36.18 -5.29 17.18
C SER A 279 -36.70 -4.59 18.43
N ALA A 280 -36.66 -5.22 19.62
CA ALA A 280 -36.99 -4.54 20.88
C ALA A 280 -35.98 -3.43 21.23
N CYS A 281 -34.70 -3.63 20.91
CA CYS A 281 -33.62 -2.66 21.15
C CYS A 281 -33.49 -1.60 20.06
N THR A 282 -34.10 -1.79 18.88
CA THR A 282 -34.08 -0.80 17.81
C THR A 282 -34.92 0.44 18.18
N PRO A 283 -34.36 1.66 18.11
CA PRO A 283 -35.08 2.91 18.39
C PRO A 283 -36.34 3.10 17.54
N SER A 284 -37.36 3.78 18.09
CA SER A 284 -38.63 4.03 17.39
C SER A 284 -38.44 4.85 16.12
N GLU A 285 -37.52 5.82 16.14
CA GLU A 285 -37.21 6.69 15.01
C GLU A 285 -36.66 5.88 13.82
N LEU A 286 -35.78 4.91 14.09
CA LEU A 286 -35.24 4.04 13.04
C LEU A 286 -36.30 3.08 12.49
N LYS A 287 -37.21 2.60 13.36
CA LYS A 287 -38.36 1.79 12.90
C LYS A 287 -39.31 2.59 12.02
N GLU A 288 -39.52 3.87 12.31
CA GLU A 288 -40.34 4.76 11.49
C GLU A 288 -39.66 5.04 10.14
N PHE A 289 -38.35 5.30 10.15
CA PHE A 289 -37.55 5.44 8.94
C PHE A 289 -37.66 4.21 8.02
N ILE A 290 -37.42 3.00 8.55
CA ILE A 290 -37.53 1.74 7.78
C ILE A 290 -38.94 1.57 7.19
N LYS A 291 -39.99 1.92 7.94
CA LYS A 291 -41.37 1.84 7.44
C LYS A 291 -41.62 2.83 6.31
N LEU A 292 -41.12 4.06 6.44
CA LEU A 292 -41.27 5.08 5.42
C LEU A 292 -40.58 4.64 4.12
N ASP A 293 -39.32 4.22 4.21
CA ASP A 293 -38.51 3.74 3.09
C ASP A 293 -39.18 2.55 2.38
N ASN A 294 -39.65 1.55 3.14
CA ASN A 294 -40.40 0.41 2.56
C ASN A 294 -41.70 0.86 1.86
N THR A 295 -42.39 1.87 2.41
CA THR A 295 -43.63 2.39 1.79
C THR A 295 -43.33 3.16 0.50
N GLU A 296 -42.24 3.92 0.47
CA GLU A 296 -41.77 4.59 -0.75
C GLU A 296 -41.39 3.58 -1.82
N PHE A 297 -40.69 2.51 -1.46
CA PHE A 297 -40.35 1.42 -2.38
C PHE A 297 -41.59 0.71 -2.94
N GLU A 298 -42.63 0.46 -2.13
CA GLU A 298 -43.91 -0.08 -2.61
C GLU A 298 -44.58 0.87 -3.64
N HIS A 299 -44.50 2.18 -3.42
CA HIS A 299 -45.00 3.16 -4.39
C HIS A 299 -44.18 3.17 -5.69
N GLU A 300 -42.86 3.02 -5.63
CA GLU A 300 -42.00 2.90 -6.81
C GLU A 300 -42.38 1.68 -7.66
N ILE A 301 -42.59 0.52 -7.02
CA ILE A 301 -43.06 -0.70 -7.69
C ILE A 301 -44.41 -0.46 -8.36
N ALA A 302 -45.37 0.14 -7.65
CA ALA A 302 -46.70 0.41 -8.20
C ALA A 302 -46.65 1.38 -9.39
N SER A 303 -45.82 2.42 -9.32
CA SER A 303 -45.59 3.38 -10.40
C SER A 303 -44.99 2.71 -11.65
N HIS A 304 -44.01 1.82 -11.45
CA HIS A 304 -43.38 1.07 -12.53
C HIS A 304 -44.38 0.14 -13.23
N ILE A 305 -45.21 -0.59 -12.47
CA ILE A 305 -46.25 -1.47 -13.03
C ILE A 305 -47.29 -0.68 -13.82
N ASN A 306 -47.73 0.48 -13.30
CA ASN A 306 -48.70 1.33 -13.98
C ASN A 306 -48.15 1.93 -15.28
N SER A 307 -46.86 2.25 -15.32
CA SER A 307 -46.18 2.79 -16.51
C SER A 307 -46.01 1.72 -17.61
N ASN A 308 -45.84 0.44 -17.24
CA ASN A 308 -45.72 -0.67 -18.19
C ASN A 308 -47.07 -1.19 -18.73
N ASN A 309 -48.21 -0.75 -18.19
CA ASN A 309 -49.55 -1.13 -18.67
C ASN A 309 -50.10 -0.25 -19.82
N VAL A 310 -49.27 0.60 -20.42
CA VAL A 310 -49.64 1.35 -21.64
C VAL A 310 -49.54 0.42 -22.85
N SER A 311 -50.67 -0.20 -23.20
CA SER A 311 -50.87 -1.02 -24.39
C SER A 311 -50.55 -0.22 -25.66
N TYR A 312 -49.53 -0.64 -26.42
CA TYR A 312 -49.33 -0.19 -27.80
C TYR A 312 -50.44 -0.82 -28.68
N PRO A 313 -51.13 -0.04 -29.53
CA PRO A 313 -52.14 -0.59 -30.41
C PRO A 313 -51.49 -1.49 -31.46
N ILE A 314 -51.90 -2.75 -31.44
CA ILE A 314 -51.61 -3.75 -32.47
C ILE A 314 -52.38 -3.36 -33.73
N GLU A 315 -51.67 -2.97 -34.79
CA GLU A 315 -52.17 -3.09 -36.17
C GLU A 315 -51.21 -3.97 -36.99
N ASP A 316 -51.76 -5.16 -37.27
CA ASP A 316 -51.55 -6.09 -38.39
C ASP A 316 -50.25 -6.90 -38.52
N ASP A 317 -50.42 -8.18 -38.21
CA ASP A 317 -49.60 -9.33 -38.57
C ASP A 317 -49.42 -9.47 -40.10
N SER A 318 -48.19 -9.67 -40.56
CA SER A 318 -47.85 -10.70 -41.55
C SER A 318 -46.41 -10.61 -42.05
N TRP A 319 -45.46 -11.16 -41.29
CA TRP A 319 -44.33 -11.81 -41.94
C TRP A 319 -43.63 -12.81 -41.01
N PHE A 320 -43.88 -14.09 -41.30
CA PHE A 320 -43.06 -15.24 -40.94
C PHE A 320 -43.18 -15.86 -39.55
N THR A 321 -44.14 -16.78 -39.47
CA THR A 321 -43.97 -18.05 -38.75
C THR A 321 -42.92 -18.94 -39.44
N GLU A 322 -42.26 -19.75 -38.61
CA GLU A 322 -41.65 -21.06 -38.89
C GLU A 322 -40.13 -21.10 -39.21
N LYS A 323 -39.32 -21.28 -38.15
CA LYS A 323 -38.55 -22.53 -37.92
C LYS A 323 -37.78 -22.50 -36.59
N THR A 324 -38.11 -23.48 -35.77
CA THR A 324 -37.32 -24.06 -34.68
C THR A 324 -35.99 -24.61 -35.22
N GLU A 325 -34.87 -24.07 -34.77
CA GLU A 325 -33.59 -24.79 -34.69
C GLU A 325 -32.87 -24.39 -33.39
N GLU A 326 -32.42 -25.42 -32.66
CA GLU A 326 -31.68 -25.38 -31.42
C GLU A 326 -30.38 -24.57 -31.58
N TYR A 327 -30.16 -23.57 -30.72
CA TYR A 327 -28.83 -22.98 -30.52
C TYR A 327 -28.43 -23.14 -29.05
N GLN A 328 -27.26 -23.74 -28.87
CA GLN A 328 -26.58 -24.00 -27.61
C GLN A 328 -26.30 -22.68 -26.89
N ILE A 329 -26.67 -22.61 -25.61
CA ILE A 329 -26.30 -21.50 -24.72
C ILE A 329 -24.81 -21.66 -24.38
N GLU A 330 -23.95 -20.89 -25.06
CA GLU A 330 -22.62 -20.58 -24.54
C GLU A 330 -22.76 -19.56 -23.40
N GLN A 331 -22.07 -19.84 -22.29
CA GLN A 331 -21.99 -18.98 -21.12
C GLN A 331 -21.33 -17.65 -21.48
N VAL A 332 -22.08 -16.56 -21.35
CA VAL A 332 -21.54 -15.20 -21.25
C VAL A 332 -22.15 -14.55 -20.01
N ALA A 333 -21.27 -13.98 -19.19
CA ALA A 333 -21.58 -13.39 -17.89
C ALA A 333 -22.65 -12.28 -17.98
N PRO A 334 -23.55 -12.15 -16.98
CA PRO A 334 -24.38 -10.96 -16.85
C PRO A 334 -23.58 -9.82 -16.18
N ASP A 335 -23.38 -8.74 -16.93
CA ASP A 335 -22.98 -7.43 -16.39
C ASP A 335 -24.17 -6.83 -15.60
N ASP A 336 -24.02 -6.69 -14.28
CA ASP A 336 -25.02 -6.05 -13.41
C ASP A 336 -24.82 -4.53 -13.34
N LEU A 337 -25.48 -3.83 -14.27
CA LEU A 337 -25.85 -2.42 -14.13
C LEU A 337 -26.99 -2.33 -13.10
N ASN A 338 -26.69 -2.06 -11.83
CA ASN A 338 -27.56 -1.32 -10.89
C ASN A 338 -26.86 -1.16 -9.53
N SER A 339 -26.10 -0.07 -9.38
CA SER A 339 -25.63 0.43 -8.08
C SER A 339 -26.64 1.47 -7.60
N VAL A 340 -27.43 1.13 -6.58
CA VAL A 340 -28.35 2.07 -5.93
C VAL A 340 -27.56 2.82 -4.86
N GLY A 341 -27.24 4.08 -5.18
CA GLY A 341 -26.56 5.01 -4.28
C GLY A 341 -27.52 5.61 -3.25
N THR A 342 -27.01 5.76 -2.04
CA THR A 342 -27.59 6.36 -0.85
C THR A 342 -28.14 7.76 -1.08
N ALA A 343 -29.45 7.97 -0.87
CA ALA A 343 -30.05 9.29 -0.73
C ALA A 343 -30.11 9.67 0.76
N VAL A 344 -29.29 10.64 1.18
CA VAL A 344 -29.47 11.35 2.46
C VAL A 344 -30.18 12.67 2.15
N GLY A 345 -31.31 12.90 2.82
CA GLY A 345 -32.25 13.96 2.50
C GLY A 345 -31.73 15.39 2.67
N GLN A 346 -32.28 16.29 1.87
CA GLN A 346 -32.37 17.71 2.19
C GLN A 346 -33.85 18.12 2.24
N SER A 347 -34.24 18.64 3.40
CA SER A 347 -35.51 19.27 3.67
C SER A 347 -35.69 20.57 2.86
N ASN A 348 -36.83 20.66 2.19
CA ASN A 348 -37.29 21.78 1.34
C ASN A 348 -37.18 23.16 1.97
N THR A 349 -36.76 24.15 1.17
CA THR A 349 -37.39 25.49 1.13
C THR A 349 -37.60 25.88 -0.34
N ASP A 350 -38.76 26.48 -0.60
CA ASP A 350 -39.45 26.61 -1.90
C ASP A 350 -38.72 27.43 -2.99
N GLU A 351 -38.61 26.86 -4.21
CA GLU A 351 -38.93 27.49 -5.52
C GLU A 351 -38.69 26.49 -6.69
N PRO A 352 -39.39 26.60 -7.84
CA PRO A 352 -39.63 25.49 -8.75
C PRO A 352 -38.48 25.32 -9.75
N SER A 353 -37.71 24.25 -9.63
CA SER A 353 -36.81 23.80 -10.70
C SER A 353 -36.99 22.32 -10.99
N SER A 354 -36.98 22.01 -12.28
CA SER A 354 -37.32 20.75 -12.93
C SER A 354 -36.56 19.55 -12.35
N ILE A 355 -37.30 18.56 -11.85
CA ILE A 355 -36.80 17.23 -11.51
C ILE A 355 -36.33 16.56 -12.83
N GLN A 356 -35.02 16.43 -13.02
CA GLN A 356 -34.45 15.63 -14.12
C GLN A 356 -34.39 14.16 -13.69
N THR A 357 -35.10 13.30 -14.42
CA THR A 357 -34.96 11.84 -14.34
C THR A 357 -33.63 11.42 -14.97
N PHE A 358 -32.68 10.95 -14.15
CA PHE A 358 -31.34 10.56 -14.60
C PHE A 358 -31.34 9.11 -15.12
N THR A 359 -30.91 8.90 -16.37
CA THR A 359 -30.74 7.55 -16.95
C THR A 359 -29.29 7.09 -16.73
N GLY A 360 -29.06 5.80 -16.48
CA GLY A 360 -27.71 5.25 -16.22
C GLY A 360 -26.65 5.51 -17.31
N GLN A 361 -27.06 5.94 -18.50
CA GLN A 361 -26.16 6.38 -19.57
C GLN A 361 -25.47 7.72 -19.27
N GLY A 362 -26.10 8.62 -18.49
CA GLY A 362 -25.53 9.90 -18.09
C GLY A 362 -24.34 9.75 -17.14
N PHE A 363 -24.42 8.81 -16.19
CA PHE A 363 -23.36 8.54 -15.21
C PHE A 363 -22.12 7.92 -15.86
N SER A 364 -22.31 6.98 -16.78
CA SER A 364 -21.21 6.37 -17.54
C SER A 364 -20.47 7.38 -18.41
N LYS A 365 -21.18 8.33 -19.02
CA LYS A 365 -20.58 9.45 -19.78
C LYS A 365 -19.80 10.39 -18.87
N LEU A 366 -20.36 10.75 -17.70
CA LEU A 366 -19.69 11.57 -16.70
C LEU A 366 -18.37 10.93 -16.23
N LYS A 367 -18.40 9.64 -15.88
CA LYS A 367 -17.21 8.91 -15.45
C LYS A 367 -16.15 8.81 -16.55
N ALA A 368 -16.57 8.62 -17.80
CA ALA A 368 -15.67 8.62 -18.96
C ALA A 368 -15.01 9.99 -19.16
N LEU A 369 -15.76 11.08 -19.01
CA LEU A 369 -15.25 12.44 -19.09
C LEU A 369 -14.26 12.75 -17.96
N THR A 370 -14.60 12.41 -16.71
CA THR A 370 -13.71 12.54 -15.54
C THR A 370 -12.38 11.85 -15.79
N ASN A 371 -12.42 10.60 -16.26
CA ASN A 371 -11.22 9.83 -16.58
C ASN A 371 -10.42 10.45 -17.74
N GLN A 372 -11.09 10.91 -18.80
CA GLN A 372 -10.44 11.59 -19.91
C GLN A 372 -9.70 12.85 -19.45
N ARG A 373 -10.31 13.63 -18.55
CA ARG A 373 -9.71 14.87 -18.02
C ARG A 373 -8.53 14.59 -17.10
N ILE A 374 -8.62 13.57 -16.25
CA ILE A 374 -7.49 13.11 -15.43
C ILE A 374 -6.33 12.67 -16.32
N VAL A 375 -6.58 11.90 -17.38
CA VAL A 375 -5.54 11.47 -18.33
C VAL A 375 -4.92 12.66 -19.07
N GLU A 376 -5.74 13.60 -19.53
CA GLU A 376 -5.26 14.81 -20.20
C GLU A 376 -4.34 15.65 -19.31
N VAL A 377 -4.78 15.92 -18.08
CA VAL A 377 -4.04 16.76 -17.13
C VAL A 377 -2.82 16.04 -16.57
N SER A 378 -2.84 14.69 -16.52
CA SER A 378 -1.68 13.90 -16.11
C SER A 378 -0.50 14.03 -17.07
N ALA A 379 -0.74 14.41 -18.33
CA ALA A 379 0.30 14.68 -19.31
C ALA A 379 0.97 16.06 -19.14
N TYR A 380 0.42 16.94 -18.30
CA TYR A 380 1.01 18.25 -18.05
C TYR A 380 2.24 18.16 -17.14
N PRO A 381 3.23 19.06 -17.29
CA PRO A 381 4.32 19.21 -16.32
C PRO A 381 3.80 19.42 -14.90
N CYS A 382 4.54 18.96 -13.89
CA CYS A 382 4.15 19.03 -12.48
C CYS A 382 4.01 20.47 -11.94
N ASP A 383 4.53 21.46 -12.66
CA ASP A 383 4.57 22.88 -12.36
C ASP A 383 3.84 23.75 -13.42
N ASP A 384 2.93 23.15 -14.21
CA ASP A 384 2.21 23.87 -15.27
C ASP A 384 1.34 25.01 -14.72
N PHE A 385 1.37 26.17 -15.38
CA PHE A 385 0.61 27.37 -14.99
C PHE A 385 -0.91 27.14 -14.99
N ARG A 386 -1.41 26.17 -15.77
CA ARG A 386 -2.85 25.82 -15.81
C ARG A 386 -3.34 25.26 -14.47
N LEU A 387 -2.46 24.64 -13.69
CA LEU A 387 -2.77 24.16 -12.33
C LEU A 387 -3.08 25.31 -11.37
N LEU A 388 -2.58 26.52 -11.65
CA LEU A 388 -2.88 27.73 -10.88
C LEU A 388 -4.10 28.50 -11.44
N ALA A 389 -4.60 28.09 -12.61
CA ALA A 389 -5.64 28.81 -13.33
C ALA A 389 -7.03 28.27 -13.02
N ASN A 390 -7.18 26.95 -12.89
CA ASN A 390 -8.50 26.32 -12.75
C ASN A 390 -8.48 25.22 -11.68
N PHE A 391 -9.46 25.30 -10.76
CA PHE A 391 -9.70 24.32 -9.71
C PHE A 391 -9.99 22.91 -10.26
N GLU A 392 -10.69 22.81 -11.39
CA GLU A 392 -10.93 21.55 -12.10
C GLU A 392 -9.61 20.88 -12.52
N THR A 393 -8.67 21.67 -13.04
CA THR A 393 -7.35 21.16 -13.46
C THR A 393 -6.53 20.72 -12.26
N PHE A 394 -6.64 21.42 -11.13
CA PHE A 394 -6.04 20.98 -9.86
C PHE A 394 -6.62 19.63 -9.40
N LEU A 395 -7.95 19.51 -9.33
CA LEU A 395 -8.63 18.26 -8.94
C LEU A 395 -8.29 17.08 -9.84
N ALA A 396 -8.26 17.31 -11.15
CA ALA A 396 -7.89 16.30 -12.15
C ALA A 396 -6.43 15.86 -11.97
N ARG A 397 -5.51 16.79 -11.67
CA ARG A 397 -4.10 16.46 -11.42
C ARG A 397 -3.90 15.71 -10.10
N THR A 398 -4.67 16.04 -9.07
CA THR A 398 -4.66 15.30 -7.81
C THR A 398 -5.43 13.98 -7.84
N GLN A 399 -6.06 13.64 -8.99
CA GLN A 399 -6.78 12.39 -9.25
C GLN A 399 -7.98 12.13 -8.32
N HIS A 400 -8.64 13.20 -7.84
CA HIS A 400 -9.77 13.04 -6.94
C HIS A 400 -11.09 12.89 -7.73
N HIS A 401 -11.45 11.64 -8.03
CA HIS A 401 -12.59 11.31 -8.89
C HIS A 401 -13.94 11.84 -8.37
N LEU A 402 -14.26 11.65 -7.09
CA LEU A 402 -15.58 11.99 -6.52
C LEU A 402 -15.86 13.50 -6.57
N ASN A 403 -14.94 14.34 -6.08
CA ASN A 403 -15.06 15.80 -6.14
C ASN A 403 -15.09 16.34 -7.58
N LEU A 404 -14.42 15.68 -8.52
CA LEU A 404 -14.45 16.08 -9.93
C LEU A 404 -15.77 15.71 -10.60
N GLU A 405 -16.32 14.53 -10.31
CA GLU A 405 -17.66 14.11 -10.72
C GLU A 405 -18.73 15.03 -10.11
N HIS A 406 -18.63 15.35 -8.82
CA HIS A 406 -19.52 16.30 -8.13
C HIS A 406 -19.46 17.69 -8.74
N LEU A 407 -18.24 18.18 -9.07
CA LEU A 407 -18.05 19.47 -9.73
C LEU A 407 -18.74 19.51 -11.10
N TYR A 408 -18.56 18.49 -11.93
CA TYR A 408 -19.21 18.42 -13.25
C TYR A 408 -20.71 18.23 -13.15
N LEU A 409 -21.20 17.44 -12.19
CA LEU A 409 -22.62 17.14 -12.05
C LEU A 409 -23.43 18.37 -11.63
N LEU A 410 -22.92 19.18 -10.72
CA LEU A 410 -23.65 20.33 -10.18
C LEU A 410 -23.35 21.66 -10.88
N TYR A 411 -22.16 21.80 -11.48
CA TYR A 411 -21.68 23.09 -11.97
C TYR A 411 -21.38 23.13 -13.47
N SER A 412 -21.70 22.09 -14.25
CA SER A 412 -21.68 22.18 -15.72
C SER A 412 -22.98 22.80 -16.25
N ASN A 413 -22.88 23.73 -17.21
CA ASN A 413 -24.06 24.36 -17.80
C ASN A 413 -24.87 23.36 -18.66
N GLN A 414 -26.20 23.39 -18.48
CA GLN A 414 -27.20 22.39 -18.91
C GLN A 414 -27.40 22.16 -20.43
N ASN A 415 -26.50 22.58 -21.30
CA ASN A 415 -26.65 22.38 -22.75
C ASN A 415 -25.93 21.10 -23.22
N ASP A 416 -26.55 19.96 -22.96
CA ASP A 416 -26.56 18.68 -23.72
C ASP A 416 -25.27 18.06 -24.30
N ASP A 417 -24.10 18.57 -23.97
CA ASP A 417 -22.82 17.88 -24.11
C ASP A 417 -21.95 18.42 -22.98
N PHE A 418 -21.35 17.53 -22.18
CA PHE A 418 -20.40 17.91 -21.12
C PHE A 418 -19.15 18.54 -21.74
N ASN A 419 -19.29 19.78 -22.20
CA ASN A 419 -18.30 20.47 -22.98
C ASN A 419 -17.28 21.11 -22.04
N LYS A 420 -16.02 21.00 -22.46
CA LYS A 420 -14.78 21.18 -21.72
C LYS A 420 -14.59 22.54 -21.02
N ASP A 421 -15.41 23.54 -21.35
CA ASP A 421 -15.12 24.96 -21.10
C ASP A 421 -16.22 25.70 -20.29
N ASP A 422 -17.27 25.01 -19.83
CA ASP A 422 -18.50 25.66 -19.30
C ASP A 422 -18.81 25.34 -17.83
N VAL A 423 -17.79 24.93 -17.04
CA VAL A 423 -17.94 24.65 -15.61
C VAL A 423 -17.91 25.95 -14.80
N ASN A 424 -18.98 26.24 -14.05
CA ASN A 424 -19.06 27.39 -13.17
C ASN A 424 -18.32 27.14 -11.85
N VAL A 425 -17.00 27.28 -11.89
CA VAL A 425 -16.10 27.08 -10.75
C VAL A 425 -16.34 28.08 -9.61
N GLU A 426 -16.84 29.28 -9.90
CA GLU A 426 -17.08 30.29 -8.86
C GLU A 426 -18.27 29.94 -7.97
N ALA A 427 -19.30 29.29 -8.52
CA ALA A 427 -20.45 28.81 -7.75
C ALA A 427 -20.08 27.64 -6.81
N SER A 428 -19.03 26.87 -7.13
CA SER A 428 -18.63 25.72 -6.32
C SER A 428 -17.84 26.06 -5.06
N LYS A 429 -17.42 27.33 -4.88
CA LYS A 429 -16.70 27.79 -3.67
C LYS A 429 -17.55 27.75 -2.40
N THR A 430 -18.87 27.87 -2.53
CA THR A 430 -19.81 27.85 -1.40
C THR A 430 -20.35 26.45 -1.08
N ASP A 431 -19.91 25.44 -1.82
CA ASP A 431 -20.32 24.04 -1.63
C ASP A 431 -19.64 23.43 -0.39
N GLU A 432 -20.41 22.86 0.52
CA GLU A 432 -19.88 22.24 1.74
C GLU A 432 -19.08 20.96 1.44
N ASP A 433 -19.43 20.21 0.37
CA ASP A 433 -18.74 18.96 0.00
C ASP A 433 -17.38 19.25 -0.66
N LEU A 434 -17.26 20.35 -1.41
CA LEU A 434 -16.01 20.78 -2.06
C LEU A 434 -15.13 21.69 -1.19
N LYS A 435 -15.60 22.09 0.00
CA LYS A 435 -14.91 23.03 0.89
C LYS A 435 -13.51 22.59 1.30
N PHE A 436 -13.34 21.29 1.58
CA PHE A 436 -12.02 20.74 1.90
C PHE A 436 -11.08 20.88 0.69
N ALA A 437 -11.55 20.50 -0.49
CA ALA A 437 -10.77 20.58 -1.73
C ALA A 437 -10.38 22.03 -2.07
N TRP A 438 -11.31 22.97 -1.91
CA TRP A 438 -11.07 24.40 -2.09
C TRP A 438 -10.00 24.94 -1.13
N LYS A 439 -10.06 24.55 0.15
CA LYS A 439 -9.03 24.94 1.13
C LYS A 439 -7.64 24.44 0.71
N GLN A 440 -7.53 23.22 0.19
CA GLN A 440 -6.26 22.68 -0.29
C GLN A 440 -5.76 23.41 -1.55
N TYR A 441 -6.68 23.76 -2.45
CA TYR A 441 -6.34 24.56 -3.62
C TYR A 441 -5.88 25.98 -3.25
N GLU A 442 -6.51 26.64 -2.28
CA GLU A 442 -6.06 27.95 -1.78
C GLU A 442 -4.65 27.90 -1.17
N LEU A 443 -4.34 26.84 -0.41
CA LEU A 443 -2.98 26.61 0.10
C LEU A 443 -1.99 26.42 -1.06
N TYR A 444 -2.35 25.65 -2.08
CA TYR A 444 -1.53 25.49 -3.29
C TYR A 444 -1.31 26.83 -4.02
N LEU A 445 -2.34 27.67 -4.17
CA LEU A 445 -2.22 29.01 -4.75
C LEU A 445 -1.28 29.91 -3.92
N SER A 446 -1.33 29.82 -2.58
CA SER A 446 -0.43 30.57 -1.71
C SER A 446 1.04 30.17 -1.90
N ILE A 447 1.31 28.89 -2.13
CA ILE A 447 2.66 28.41 -2.48
C ILE A 447 3.06 28.94 -3.86
N GLY A 448 2.13 28.93 -4.82
CA GLY A 448 2.33 29.54 -6.15
C GLY A 448 2.73 31.02 -6.07
N GLN A 449 2.12 31.81 -5.18
CA GLN A 449 2.48 33.22 -4.95
C GLN A 449 3.92 33.38 -4.46
N LEU A 450 4.40 32.48 -3.59
CA LEU A 450 5.80 32.49 -3.13
C LEU A 450 6.76 32.22 -4.29
N VAL A 451 6.41 31.29 -5.20
CA VAL A 451 7.21 31.03 -6.41
C VAL A 451 7.25 32.26 -7.32
N VAL A 452 6.11 32.90 -7.57
CA VAL A 452 6.04 34.13 -8.37
C VAL A 452 6.92 35.22 -7.77
N LYS A 453 6.85 35.42 -6.45
CA LYS A 453 7.72 36.37 -5.75
C LYS A 453 9.20 36.03 -5.92
N ALA A 454 9.57 34.76 -5.81
CA ALA A 454 10.94 34.30 -6.01
C ALA A 454 11.45 34.58 -7.44
N LEU A 455 10.62 34.33 -8.46
CA LEU A 455 10.94 34.62 -9.86
C LEU A 455 11.12 36.12 -10.11
N HIS A 456 10.26 36.97 -9.55
CA HIS A 456 10.42 38.44 -9.67
C HIS A 456 11.71 38.94 -9.00
N LEU A 457 12.08 38.39 -7.84
CA LEU A 457 13.35 38.71 -7.18
C LEU A 457 14.54 38.27 -8.03
N PHE A 458 14.44 37.11 -8.68
CA PHE A 458 15.45 36.62 -9.62
C PHE A 458 15.61 37.54 -10.84
N ILE A 459 14.50 37.99 -11.44
CA ILE A 459 14.49 38.94 -12.56
C ILE A 459 15.15 40.27 -12.15
N ASN A 460 14.86 40.73 -10.92
CA ASN A 460 15.44 41.95 -10.34
C ASN A 460 16.93 41.80 -9.93
N ARG A 461 17.54 40.64 -10.18
CA ARG A 461 18.94 40.31 -9.83
C ARG A 461 19.24 40.31 -8.33
N ASP A 462 18.22 40.21 -7.48
CA ASP A 462 18.38 39.99 -6.05
C ASP A 462 18.44 38.48 -5.78
N TYR A 463 19.59 37.88 -6.09
CA TYR A 463 19.77 36.43 -6.02
C TYR A 463 19.70 35.89 -4.58
N GLN A 464 20.05 36.69 -3.57
CA GLN A 464 19.99 36.27 -2.16
C GLN A 464 18.54 36.19 -1.68
N ALA A 465 17.74 37.22 -1.95
CA ALA A 465 16.33 37.21 -1.60
C ALA A 465 15.54 36.18 -2.43
N ALA A 466 15.90 36.00 -3.70
CA ALA A 466 15.33 34.96 -4.56
C ALA A 466 15.59 33.56 -4.00
N LEU A 467 16.85 33.26 -3.61
CA LEU A 467 17.22 31.97 -3.04
C LEU A 467 16.44 31.67 -1.74
N GLN A 468 16.32 32.67 -0.87
CA GLN A 468 15.55 32.52 0.37
C GLN A 468 14.07 32.26 0.10
N ALA A 469 13.47 32.99 -0.86
CA ALA A 469 12.08 32.78 -1.25
C ALA A 469 11.85 31.38 -1.85
N LEU A 470 12.78 30.85 -2.66
CA LEU A 470 12.71 29.48 -3.19
C LEU A 470 12.80 28.41 -2.08
N LEU A 471 13.67 28.61 -1.09
CA LEU A 471 13.77 27.72 0.08
C LEU A 471 12.48 27.73 0.91
N ASP A 472 11.88 28.90 1.09
CA ASP A 472 10.63 29.04 1.84
C ASP A 472 9.46 28.40 1.08
N THR A 473 9.42 28.49 -0.25
CA THR A 473 8.49 27.69 -1.08
C THR A 473 8.68 26.19 -0.87
N LYS A 474 9.92 25.68 -0.92
CA LYS A 474 10.20 24.25 -0.75
C LYS A 474 9.70 23.73 0.60
N ARG A 475 9.92 24.52 1.67
CA ARG A 475 9.43 24.20 3.02
C ARG A 475 7.90 24.23 3.11
N ALA A 476 7.27 25.24 2.51
CA ALA A 476 5.81 25.36 2.50
C ALA A 476 5.16 24.18 1.75
N GLU A 477 5.70 23.79 0.60
CA GLU A 477 5.23 22.62 -0.16
C GLU A 477 5.40 21.31 0.62
N ALA A 478 6.56 21.09 1.25
CA ALA A 478 6.81 19.91 2.06
C ALA A 478 5.86 19.84 3.27
N SER A 479 5.68 20.95 4.00
CA SER A 479 4.76 21.01 5.14
C SER A 479 3.32 20.72 4.73
N TRP A 480 2.88 21.27 3.60
CA TRP A 480 1.54 21.04 3.06
C TRP A 480 1.33 19.58 2.70
N LYS A 481 2.28 18.95 2.00
CA LYS A 481 2.24 17.51 1.66
C LYS A 481 2.26 16.61 2.91
N THR A 482 3.10 16.92 3.90
CA THR A 482 3.13 16.14 5.16
C THR A 482 1.80 16.23 5.92
N GLN A 483 1.18 17.42 5.96
CA GLN A 483 -0.14 17.59 6.56
C GLN A 483 -1.19 16.73 5.86
N PHE A 484 -1.04 16.52 4.54
CA PHE A 484 -1.88 15.66 3.73
C PHE A 484 -1.68 14.16 4.04
N VAL A 485 -0.43 13.71 4.21
CA VAL A 485 -0.09 12.31 4.53
C VAL A 485 -0.55 11.88 5.92
N LEU A 486 -0.60 12.81 6.87
CA LEU A 486 -1.07 12.52 8.23
C LEU A 486 -2.59 12.26 8.31
N ASP A 487 -3.34 12.68 7.29
CA ASP A 487 -4.77 12.41 7.12
C ASP A 487 -4.93 11.23 6.15
N MET A 488 -5.01 10.01 6.70
CA MET A 488 -5.04 8.77 5.91
C MET A 488 -6.23 8.69 4.94
N ASP A 489 -7.37 9.31 5.31
CA ASP A 489 -8.55 9.34 4.46
C ASP A 489 -8.37 10.31 3.29
N ALA A 490 -7.78 11.49 3.55
CA ALA A 490 -7.42 12.43 2.49
C ALA A 490 -6.31 11.88 1.56
N TYR A 491 -5.27 11.25 2.10
CA TYR A 491 -4.16 10.71 1.32
C TYR A 491 -4.63 9.63 0.32
N ASN A 492 -5.54 8.75 0.74
CA ASN A 492 -6.12 7.73 -0.14
C ASN A 492 -7.04 8.33 -1.21
N ALA A 493 -7.72 9.44 -0.90
CA ALA A 493 -8.63 10.10 -1.83
C ALA A 493 -7.92 10.99 -2.88
N TYR A 494 -6.72 11.49 -2.59
CA TYR A 494 -5.91 12.33 -3.50
C TYR A 494 -4.58 11.64 -3.87
N SER A 495 -4.67 10.46 -4.49
CA SER A 495 -3.50 9.66 -4.90
C SER A 495 -2.50 10.42 -5.79
N GLY A 496 -2.97 11.44 -6.53
CA GLY A 496 -2.15 12.28 -7.40
C GLY A 496 -1.42 13.44 -6.72
N ILE A 497 -1.55 13.64 -5.40
CA ILE A 497 -0.99 14.82 -4.72
C ILE A 497 0.53 14.95 -4.84
N ASN A 498 1.25 13.82 -4.87
CA ASN A 498 2.70 13.78 -5.04
C ASN A 498 3.15 14.16 -6.46
N THR A 499 2.24 14.17 -7.44
CA THR A 499 2.54 14.49 -8.84
C THR A 499 2.63 15.99 -9.11
N ILE A 500 2.17 16.82 -8.19
CA ILE A 500 2.26 18.29 -8.26
C ILE A 500 3.49 18.73 -7.46
N SER A 501 4.37 19.51 -8.08
CA SER A 501 5.53 20.04 -7.37
C SER A 501 6.16 21.23 -8.09
N PHE A 502 6.64 22.21 -7.33
CA PHE A 502 7.46 23.31 -7.86
C PHE A 502 8.97 22.99 -7.83
N ASN A 503 9.37 21.77 -7.46
CA ASN A 503 10.78 21.35 -7.40
C ASN A 503 11.58 21.66 -8.68
N PRO A 504 11.08 21.42 -9.91
CA PRO A 504 11.86 21.72 -11.13
C PRO A 504 12.26 23.19 -11.25
N VAL A 505 11.35 24.09 -10.87
CA VAL A 505 11.59 25.55 -10.83
C VAL A 505 12.59 25.89 -9.74
N ILE A 506 12.37 25.35 -8.53
CA ILE A 506 13.24 25.58 -7.37
C ILE A 506 14.67 25.13 -7.66
N GLU A 507 14.85 23.97 -8.28
CA GLU A 507 16.18 23.48 -8.65
C GLU A 507 16.83 24.34 -9.74
N THR A 508 16.10 24.66 -10.81
CA THR A 508 16.66 25.37 -11.96
C THR A 508 17.17 26.76 -11.56
N TYR A 509 16.32 27.56 -10.91
CA TYR A 509 16.70 28.91 -10.49
C TYR A 509 17.53 28.91 -9.21
N GLY A 510 17.31 27.96 -8.31
CA GLY A 510 18.10 27.78 -7.09
C GLY A 510 19.56 27.46 -7.38
N LYS A 511 19.83 26.50 -8.28
CA LYS A 511 21.20 26.16 -8.72
C LYS A 511 21.91 27.37 -9.33
N LYS A 512 21.21 28.18 -10.15
CA LYS A 512 21.80 29.39 -10.74
C LYS A 512 22.05 30.49 -9.71
N CYS A 513 21.15 30.69 -8.75
CA CYS A 513 21.37 31.61 -7.63
C CYS A 513 22.59 31.19 -6.81
N LEU A 514 22.70 29.89 -6.47
CA LEU A 514 23.84 29.33 -5.76
C LEU A 514 25.14 29.55 -6.53
N GLU A 515 25.17 29.35 -7.86
CA GLU A 515 26.35 29.59 -8.68
C GLU A 515 26.84 31.05 -8.59
N ILE A 516 25.92 32.01 -8.73
CA ILE A 516 26.23 33.44 -8.72
C ILE A 516 26.67 33.90 -7.33
N LEU A 517 25.94 33.49 -6.29
CA LEU A 517 26.23 33.85 -4.90
C LEU A 517 27.53 33.20 -4.43
N ASN A 518 27.82 31.96 -4.84
CA ASN A 518 29.07 31.29 -4.49
C ASN A 518 30.28 31.93 -5.17
N LYS A 519 30.16 32.35 -6.44
CA LYS A 519 31.20 33.16 -7.10
C LYS A 519 31.44 34.49 -6.37
N ALA A 520 30.39 35.14 -5.89
CA ALA A 520 30.51 36.36 -5.10
C ALA A 520 31.17 36.11 -3.72
N ALA A 521 30.82 35.01 -3.05
CA ALA A 521 31.43 34.59 -1.79
C ALA A 521 32.91 34.26 -1.96
N TYR A 522 33.28 33.56 -3.04
CA TYR A 522 34.67 33.29 -3.40
C TYR A 522 35.48 34.57 -3.65
N ALA A 523 34.92 35.54 -4.40
CA ALA A 523 35.56 36.83 -4.62
C ALA A 523 35.75 37.63 -3.31
N LYS A 524 34.80 37.55 -2.36
CA LYS A 524 34.95 38.11 -1.01
C LYS A 524 36.04 37.38 -0.22
N ALA A 525 36.08 36.04 -0.29
CA ALA A 525 37.03 35.20 0.43
C ALA A 525 38.48 35.42 -0.05
N SER A 526 38.65 35.67 -1.35
CA SER A 526 39.94 35.99 -1.97
C SER A 526 40.55 37.29 -1.46
N ASN A 527 39.72 38.23 -0.98
CA ASN A 527 40.19 39.47 -0.38
C ASN A 527 40.52 39.28 1.11
N VAL A 528 41.77 39.54 1.50
CA VAL A 528 42.27 39.36 2.88
C VAL A 528 41.38 40.03 3.94
N SER A 529 40.84 41.23 3.64
CA SER A 529 40.00 42.00 4.58
C SER A 529 38.58 41.45 4.77
N TYR A 530 38.08 40.65 3.82
CA TYR A 530 36.71 40.10 3.85
C TYR A 530 36.69 38.57 3.90
N ARG A 531 37.86 37.95 4.09
CA ARG A 531 38.09 36.51 3.98
C ARG A 531 37.19 35.68 4.89
N SER A 532 37.15 35.99 6.18
CA SER A 532 36.31 35.28 7.15
C SER A 532 34.82 35.38 6.81
N ARG A 533 34.37 36.54 6.32
CA ARG A 533 32.97 36.74 5.91
C ARG A 533 32.62 36.02 4.62
N GLY A 534 33.54 35.97 3.66
CA GLY A 534 33.37 35.19 2.42
C GLY A 534 33.27 33.69 2.68
N LEU A 535 34.05 33.17 3.64
CA LEU A 535 33.98 31.76 4.06
C LEU A 535 32.69 31.44 4.82
N ASP A 536 32.21 32.34 5.69
CA ASP A 536 30.92 32.17 6.37
C ASP A 536 29.73 32.23 5.39
N ASP A 537 29.73 33.20 4.47
CA ASP A 537 28.75 33.29 3.38
C ASP A 537 28.75 31.99 2.55
N ALA A 538 29.92 31.44 2.24
CA ALA A 538 30.07 30.18 1.50
C ALA A 538 29.54 28.96 2.26
N LEU A 539 29.78 28.88 3.58
CA LEU A 539 29.27 27.79 4.42
C LEU A 539 27.75 27.81 4.51
N GLN A 540 27.15 29.00 4.62
CA GLN A 540 25.70 29.14 4.59
C GLN A 540 25.13 28.71 3.22
N LEU A 541 25.77 29.09 2.12
CA LEU A 541 25.37 28.68 0.77
C LEU A 541 25.51 27.17 0.55
N ALA A 542 26.55 26.52 1.09
CA ALA A 542 26.74 25.08 1.02
C ALA A 542 25.60 24.33 1.73
N ARG A 543 25.20 24.79 2.93
CA ARG A 543 24.04 24.23 3.64
C ARG A 543 22.74 24.44 2.89
N GLN A 544 22.55 25.59 2.25
CA GLN A 544 21.38 25.86 1.42
C GLN A 544 21.36 25.00 0.14
N ALA A 545 22.52 24.70 -0.43
CA ALA A 545 22.66 23.83 -1.59
C ALA A 545 22.18 22.40 -1.31
N LEU A 546 22.51 21.85 -0.12
CA LEU A 546 22.02 20.54 0.34
C LEU A 546 20.49 20.46 0.45
N VAL A 547 19.83 21.59 0.72
CA VAL A 547 18.36 21.64 0.82
C VAL A 547 17.72 21.76 -0.56
N ILE A 548 18.37 22.43 -1.51
CA ILE A 548 17.81 22.67 -2.85
C ILE A 548 17.99 21.46 -3.75
N ILE A 549 19.18 20.88 -3.76
CA ILE A 549 19.54 19.70 -4.56
C ILE A 549 19.14 18.46 -3.77
N GLU A 550 18.24 17.64 -4.32
CA GLU A 550 17.76 16.43 -3.62
C GLU A 550 18.92 15.50 -3.24
N PRO A 551 18.88 14.83 -2.07
CA PRO A 551 19.97 13.96 -1.59
C PRO A 551 20.40 12.88 -2.58
N GLU A 552 19.47 12.38 -3.39
CA GLU A 552 19.71 11.36 -4.42
C GLU A 552 20.49 11.92 -5.63
N ALA A 553 20.39 13.22 -5.90
CA ALA A 553 21.03 13.90 -7.04
C ALA A 553 22.40 14.51 -6.70
N ILE A 554 22.78 14.63 -5.42
CA ILE A 554 24.03 15.28 -4.98
C ILE A 554 25.28 14.60 -5.57
N THR A 555 25.25 13.28 -5.78
CA THR A 555 26.39 12.53 -6.34
C THR A 555 26.55 12.68 -7.85
N THR A 556 25.50 13.11 -8.56
CA THR A 556 25.48 13.21 -10.03
C THR A 556 25.37 14.65 -10.55
N ASP A 557 25.08 15.62 -9.68
CA ASP A 557 24.87 17.01 -10.06
C ASP A 557 26.18 17.76 -10.38
N SER A 558 26.33 18.13 -11.65
CA SER A 558 27.51 18.86 -12.16
C SER A 558 27.73 20.23 -11.52
N THR A 559 26.67 20.91 -11.06
CA THR A 559 26.78 22.23 -10.43
C THR A 559 27.32 22.08 -9.01
N TYR A 560 26.85 21.12 -8.24
CA TYR A 560 27.36 20.84 -6.89
C TYR A 560 28.84 20.43 -6.92
N GLY A 561 29.23 19.57 -7.87
CA GLY A 561 30.63 19.20 -8.10
C GLY A 561 31.52 20.40 -8.43
N SER A 562 31.06 21.28 -9.34
CA SER A 562 31.80 22.49 -9.72
C SER A 562 32.00 23.46 -8.54
N LEU A 563 30.99 23.60 -7.66
CA LEU A 563 31.09 24.44 -6.46
C LEU A 563 32.09 23.87 -5.45
N ARG A 564 32.14 22.53 -5.31
CA ARG A 564 33.10 21.83 -4.46
C ARG A 564 34.54 22.02 -4.96
N GLU A 565 34.78 21.78 -6.25
CA GLU A 565 36.11 21.93 -6.86
C GLU A 565 36.64 23.37 -6.71
N LEU A 566 35.75 24.36 -6.82
CA LEU A 566 36.09 25.76 -6.59
C LEU A 566 36.69 26.00 -5.19
N TRP A 567 36.06 25.48 -4.14
CA TRP A 567 36.53 25.67 -2.76
C TRP A 567 37.71 24.76 -2.38
N LEU A 568 37.85 23.60 -3.01
CA LEU A 568 39.07 22.78 -2.89
C LEU A 568 40.28 23.51 -3.47
N SER A 569 40.13 24.11 -4.66
CA SER A 569 41.20 24.90 -5.29
C SER A 569 41.57 26.14 -4.47
N PHE A 570 40.61 26.72 -3.73
CA PHE A 570 40.88 27.83 -2.81
C PHE A 570 41.83 27.42 -1.67
N GLY A 571 41.61 26.25 -1.07
CA GLY A 571 42.47 25.71 -0.03
C GLY A 571 43.90 25.43 -0.51
N GLU A 572 44.04 24.95 -1.75
CA GLU A 572 45.35 24.70 -2.36
C GLU A 572 46.12 26.00 -2.66
N GLN A 573 45.44 27.08 -3.03
CA GLN A 573 46.06 28.34 -3.43
C GLN A 573 46.35 29.29 -2.26
N GLU A 574 45.42 29.41 -1.30
CA GLU A 574 45.47 30.40 -0.22
C GLU A 574 45.70 29.79 1.17
N GLY A 575 45.84 28.45 1.28
CA GLY A 575 45.96 27.72 2.55
C GLY A 575 47.12 28.15 3.45
N VAL A 576 48.19 28.73 2.88
CA VAL A 576 49.37 29.22 3.63
C VAL A 576 49.10 30.55 4.35
N HIS A 577 48.04 31.27 3.99
CA HIS A 577 47.71 32.61 4.50
C HIS A 577 46.41 32.67 5.32
N LEU A 578 45.89 31.52 5.76
CA LEU A 578 44.68 31.43 6.57
C LEU A 578 45.00 31.51 8.07
N THR A 579 44.12 32.16 8.84
CA THR A 579 44.14 32.05 10.30
C THR A 579 43.50 30.72 10.73
N GLU A 580 43.76 30.28 11.97
CA GLU A 580 43.20 29.05 12.54
C GLU A 580 41.66 28.99 12.44
N GLU A 581 40.98 30.13 12.66
CA GLU A 581 39.52 30.24 12.49
C GLU A 581 39.08 30.11 11.01
N GLN A 582 39.86 30.63 10.07
CA GLN A 582 39.56 30.55 8.63
C GLN A 582 39.81 29.14 8.09
N GLU A 583 40.85 28.47 8.58
CA GLU A 583 41.15 27.07 8.26
C GLU A 583 40.04 26.15 8.79
N HIS A 584 39.54 26.39 10.01
CA HIS A 584 38.39 25.66 10.55
C HIS A 584 37.13 25.86 9.69
N LEU A 585 36.81 27.11 9.29
CA LEU A 585 35.66 27.40 8.43
C LEU A 585 35.77 26.72 7.06
N LEU A 586 36.96 26.76 6.45
CA LEU A 586 37.21 26.09 5.17
C LEU A 586 37.12 24.57 5.28
N ASN A 587 37.68 23.97 6.34
CA ASN A 587 37.58 22.53 6.58
C ASN A 587 36.12 22.12 6.81
N THR A 588 35.35 22.90 7.57
CA THR A 588 33.91 22.66 7.78
C THR A 588 33.12 22.78 6.48
N LEU A 589 33.46 23.76 5.62
CA LEU A 589 32.85 23.95 4.31
C LEU A 589 33.13 22.74 3.40
N VAL A 590 34.39 22.31 3.31
CA VAL A 590 34.80 21.16 2.50
C VAL A 590 34.17 19.87 3.03
N LEU A 591 34.11 19.69 4.35
CA LEU A 591 33.39 18.57 4.98
C LEU A 591 31.91 18.60 4.66
N THR A 592 31.24 19.76 4.69
CA THR A 592 29.82 19.89 4.31
C THR A 592 29.58 19.44 2.86
N TYR A 593 30.50 19.77 1.94
CA TYR A 593 30.44 19.31 0.56
C TYR A 593 30.76 17.81 0.38
N LEU A 594 31.51 17.20 1.32
CA LEU A 594 31.86 15.78 1.35
C LEU A 594 30.79 14.90 2.03
N GLU A 595 30.22 15.36 3.14
CA GLU A 595 29.17 14.67 3.90
C GLU A 595 27.88 14.52 3.08
N GLY A 596 27.61 15.43 2.14
CA GLY A 596 26.56 15.24 1.12
C GLY A 596 26.72 14.01 0.22
N GLN A 597 27.88 13.31 0.27
CA GLN A 597 28.12 12.04 -0.43
C GLN A 597 27.92 10.81 0.46
N SER A 598 27.92 10.97 1.79
CA SER A 598 27.64 9.90 2.76
C SER A 598 26.23 10.10 3.31
N GLY A 599 25.27 9.30 2.86
CA GLY A 599 23.84 9.40 3.21
C GLY A 599 23.49 9.15 4.68
N GLN A 600 24.07 9.91 5.61
CA GLN A 600 23.73 9.93 7.02
C GLN A 600 23.81 11.37 7.56
N GLY A 601 22.67 11.86 8.06
CA GLY A 601 22.64 12.93 9.06
C GLY A 601 22.32 14.34 8.58
N VAL A 602 21.10 14.59 8.09
CA VAL A 602 20.48 15.93 8.17
C VAL A 602 19.22 15.84 9.02
N ASN A 603 19.39 15.51 10.32
CA ASN A 603 18.30 15.51 11.30
C ASN A 603 18.48 16.53 12.43
N GLU A 604 19.52 17.37 12.36
CA GLU A 604 19.69 18.46 13.32
C GLU A 604 19.92 19.78 12.59
N MET A 605 18.84 20.46 12.21
CA MET A 605 18.77 21.91 12.38
C MET A 605 17.33 22.43 12.31
N SER A 606 16.84 22.72 13.51
CA SER A 606 15.87 23.76 13.84
C SER A 606 14.46 23.66 13.26
N ARG A 607 13.60 23.12 14.12
CA ARG A 607 12.37 23.79 14.55
C ARG A 607 12.61 25.32 14.65
N ARG A 608 12.30 26.04 13.59
CA ARG A 608 11.80 27.41 13.68
C ARG A 608 10.34 27.34 13.25
N GLU A 609 9.49 28.02 14.01
CA GLU A 609 8.05 28.08 13.79
C GLU A 609 7.74 28.27 12.30
N SER A 610 6.80 27.47 11.80
CA SER A 610 6.23 27.63 10.47
C SER A 610 5.89 29.11 10.27
N PRO A 611 6.24 29.74 9.14
CA PRO A 611 5.80 31.10 8.88
C PRO A 611 4.28 31.10 8.94
N ALA A 612 3.70 31.90 9.84
CA ALA A 612 2.27 32.16 9.78
C ALA A 612 1.98 32.71 8.38
N LEU A 613 1.22 31.96 7.59
CA LEU A 613 0.65 32.38 6.31
C LEU A 613 -0.32 33.53 6.59
N SER A 614 0.25 34.72 6.81
CA SER A 614 -0.51 35.96 6.88
C SER A 614 -0.85 36.36 5.46
N THR A 615 -2.14 36.45 5.18
CA THR A 615 -2.71 37.00 3.96
C THR A 615 -2.43 38.50 3.90
N ASN A 616 -1.19 38.87 3.59
CA ASN A 616 -0.88 40.24 3.19
C ASN A 616 -1.43 40.45 1.78
N ASN A 617 -2.70 40.84 1.74
CA ASN A 617 -3.36 41.45 0.58
C ASN A 617 -2.66 42.77 0.25
N ASN A 618 -1.51 42.68 -0.43
CA ASN A 618 -0.99 43.80 -1.20
C ASN A 618 -1.94 44.00 -2.38
N LYS A 619 -2.84 44.96 -2.21
CA LYS A 619 -3.72 45.53 -3.23
C LYS A 619 -2.88 46.27 -4.25
N ASP A 620 -2.28 45.55 -5.18
CA ASP A 620 -1.86 46.06 -6.50
C ASP A 620 -1.49 44.82 -7.31
N ASP A 621 -2.42 44.36 -8.15
CA ASP A 621 -2.16 43.68 -9.44
C ASP A 621 -3.47 43.11 -9.99
N ASN A 622 -4.01 43.76 -11.02
CA ASN A 622 -5.25 43.39 -11.72
C ASN A 622 -5.05 42.12 -12.61
N VAL A 623 -4.02 41.31 -12.34
CA VAL A 623 -3.55 40.21 -13.19
C VAL A 623 -3.68 38.89 -12.43
N PRO A 624 -4.37 37.86 -12.98
CA PRO A 624 -4.48 36.55 -12.34
C PRO A 624 -3.13 35.88 -12.04
N LEU A 625 -3.05 35.14 -10.93
CA LEU A 625 -1.81 34.52 -10.45
C LEU A 625 -1.14 33.62 -11.51
N TRP A 626 -1.92 32.83 -12.24
CA TRP A 626 -1.39 31.95 -13.29
C TRP A 626 -0.71 32.74 -14.42
N GLN A 627 -1.20 33.94 -14.73
CA GLN A 627 -0.63 34.82 -15.74
C GLN A 627 0.66 35.46 -15.23
N GLN A 628 0.67 35.92 -13.97
CA GLN A 628 1.89 36.42 -13.32
C GLN A 628 2.99 35.34 -13.28
N TYR A 629 2.63 34.09 -12.96
CA TYR A 629 3.56 32.96 -12.96
C TYR A 629 4.12 32.66 -14.35
N LYS A 630 3.25 32.62 -15.37
CA LYS A 630 3.66 32.38 -16.76
C LYS A 630 4.60 33.47 -17.26
N ASP A 631 4.27 34.74 -17.04
CA ASP A 631 5.06 35.88 -17.50
C ASP A 631 6.41 35.96 -16.75
N ALA A 632 6.39 35.76 -15.43
CA ALA A 632 7.61 35.72 -14.62
C ALA A 632 8.53 34.57 -15.04
N ARG A 633 7.99 33.39 -15.36
CA ARG A 633 8.77 32.24 -15.82
C ARG A 633 9.42 32.51 -17.18
N LEU A 634 8.68 33.06 -18.14
CA LEU A 634 9.23 33.40 -19.46
C LEU A 634 10.36 34.44 -19.36
N GLN A 635 10.19 35.46 -18.52
CA GLN A 635 11.21 36.47 -18.29
C GLN A 635 12.43 35.90 -17.56
N ALA A 636 12.21 35.08 -16.53
CA ALA A 636 13.28 34.41 -15.79
C ALA A 636 14.06 33.43 -16.68
N ASP A 637 13.41 32.68 -17.58
CA ASP A 637 14.06 31.81 -18.55
C ASP A 637 14.89 32.59 -19.57
N SER A 638 14.40 33.74 -20.03
CA SER A 638 15.17 34.63 -20.89
C SER A 638 16.41 35.17 -20.19
N LEU A 639 16.29 35.53 -18.91
CA LEU A 639 17.40 35.99 -18.09
C LEU A 639 18.40 34.85 -17.81
N LEU A 640 17.90 33.65 -17.53
CA LEU A 640 18.71 32.45 -17.30
C LEU A 640 19.55 32.07 -18.52
N LYS A 641 19.02 32.22 -19.74
CA LYS A 641 19.79 32.04 -20.99
C LYS A 641 20.87 33.10 -21.21
N SER A 642 20.76 34.25 -20.54
CA SER A 642 21.72 35.36 -20.65
C SER A 642 22.84 35.32 -19.61
N LEU A 643 22.70 34.51 -18.55
CA LEU A 643 23.61 34.36 -17.41
C LEU A 643 24.40 33.05 -17.50
#